data_AF-A0A238FHT6-F1
#
_entry.id   AF-A0A238FHT6-F1
#
_cell.length_a   1.000
_cell.length_b   1.000
_cell.length_c   1.000
_cell.angle_alpha   90.00
_cell.angle_beta   90.00
_cell.angle_gamma   90.00
#
_symmetry.space_group_name_H-M   'P 1'
#
loop_
_entity.id
_entity.type
_entity.pdbx_description
1 polymer ?
#
loop_
_entity_poly.entity_id
_entity_poly.type
_entity_poly.pdbx_seq_one_letter_code
_entity_poly.pdbx_strand_id
1 'polypeptide(L)'
;MASTAALMAGMQSFDSSDAGGPSRYEGVNHGGITFGSVAPSFHSEDYDEPPPIGSGAPITVPQHNDNAILQAQHQDESSLMDEQEIQPDPVESERLASRKVKTMTKTTATILSSNSGQPRPASSTSKASTAVASSSRNPSASTAATTEPSPKHASRYVSTGALHALDDSRGDGNDESKAVGDRTGLLNEMDLDDDSARWTGTKGKKAGKAKATGGGLGQNMTLREQEKVIDEFKKENFDLKLKIHFYEQRLERLAPDHIDQALRENVQLKVEFQTLRTELKRYKKLLIEGNRAIETLKIERDSATKSGSGASERERRLEKELARWRDASERERRNTEALEVRLEKQTREMRDLRNRSAELGSEDARTEIGRLRNELDAEREAREEDLGEQDDLRYRIRELERQLDEMVEQNIRLRDDADREDQSSARGDDSSIVGRGGRSQDLFQELATLRAESAAQRTMLAARGDELTTLQDQLEDTKHDIHDLELELQQQERMRARSERSMSIADRGKTIEQLEQENDEHRDRAAGHALEVEQLQIELAEKEREIEALLEEHDNRSQDQDLQIKQIDEEWREAVEEAEARKIEALDMLEEREDDVQDLSEKCKQLVQEIEELEIEREENAHERQALTSDLEKLAGQIRELEAELDEKDIKVDELAGALKTAERDVQEKQTTYDQMITAMQEQLGTHKARASELTIQHGAKELENKVLREKSEGLAVQLAALEAQFRAANESIRKLEDEAVEIMRALRKEEEEHEADQKDSARRRRELEVSWQSRFDEQRRELGQARDDVQHYKTVLDAREVDIQKLQEALNGLESSTRRLGESHVNDRFALDIECDRLKRDLARCEQELQLAKEDLEDKTASSRAKDMTLATLQSENKDLSKDLADQRQARLGLTDKHNAASRTLRDTQLELSAARDRLRVVEDQLSTDHRQLSRTENQYRDQLTERNTLLLTVHQYMDKIVGGSQRKSGQADPKPFTNFVIFHDSLISRLKSVNQLQASFDRRAREIETKFSDHFAALKRQHESRLKQLDRFEAAIKTATETQRQWRHRVHSKQAEVDAARAEVQNLQTQLSTLRSSASSSPSSPGMTSELSTLTKRAATAERRLAATQAQLRNAEDKLGDAREKVAVAEGKWEARLREMEARLRAAEEKVKRERQGAKERVAELTRTIKDLQTQVARAGQRAQLLEGVLDETEKNKRRVAAEL
;
A
#
# COMPACT_ATOMS: atom_id res chain seq x y z
N MET A 1 5.18 -0.56 -72.16
CA MET A 1 6.16 -1.35 -72.96
C MET A 1 7.26 -1.84 -72.03
N ALA A 2 7.98 -2.90 -72.42
CA ALA A 2 9.32 -3.33 -71.97
C ALA A 2 9.82 -3.00 -70.54
N SER A 3 9.81 -4.02 -69.67
CA SER A 3 11.01 -4.75 -69.19
C SER A 3 12.36 -4.05 -68.92
N THR A 4 12.82 -4.14 -67.66
CA THR A 4 14.12 -4.69 -67.17
C THR A 4 15.52 -4.25 -67.69
N ALA A 5 16.41 -3.94 -66.73
CA ALA A 5 17.79 -4.49 -66.53
C ALA A 5 19.09 -3.64 -66.74
N ALA A 6 19.88 -3.57 -65.65
CA ALA A 6 21.32 -3.90 -65.49
C ALA A 6 22.52 -3.02 -65.95
N LEU A 7 23.52 -2.93 -65.05
CA LEU A 7 24.99 -2.79 -65.19
C LEU A 7 25.61 -3.53 -63.96
N MET A 8 26.65 -4.40 -63.98
CA MET A 8 28.05 -4.36 -64.52
C MET A 8 29.06 -3.62 -63.59
N ALA A 9 30.31 -4.08 -63.32
CA ALA A 9 31.02 -5.39 -63.49
C ALA A 9 32.43 -5.38 -62.79
N GLY A 10 33.11 -6.54 -62.65
CA GLY A 10 34.55 -6.72 -62.26
C GLY A 10 34.80 -7.45 -60.90
N MET A 11 35.55 -8.56 -60.68
CA MET A 11 36.70 -9.29 -61.30
C MET A 11 38.09 -8.83 -60.73
N GLN A 12 39.14 -9.65 -60.47
CA GLN A 12 39.49 -11.11 -60.48
C GLN A 12 40.96 -11.29 -59.92
N SER A 13 41.63 -12.44 -59.61
CA SER A 13 41.32 -13.83 -59.13
C SER A 13 42.59 -14.76 -59.11
N PHE A 14 42.56 -15.94 -58.42
CA PHE A 14 43.50 -17.13 -58.40
C PHE A 14 44.78 -17.12 -57.49
N ASP A 15 45.36 -18.26 -57.01
CA ASP A 15 44.87 -19.64 -56.63
C ASP A 15 45.98 -20.60 -56.05
N SER A 16 45.56 -21.74 -55.44
CA SER A 16 46.25 -23.06 -55.26
C SER A 16 47.51 -23.23 -54.33
N SER A 17 47.82 -24.40 -53.71
CA SER A 17 47.04 -25.60 -53.30
C SER A 17 47.86 -26.65 -52.48
N ASP A 18 47.17 -27.46 -51.64
CA ASP A 18 47.45 -28.88 -51.25
C ASP A 18 48.14 -29.28 -49.89
N ALA A 19 47.72 -30.47 -49.41
CA ALA A 19 48.28 -31.44 -48.44
C ALA A 19 48.46 -31.11 -46.91
N GLY A 20 47.72 -31.83 -46.04
CA GLY A 20 48.15 -32.15 -44.66
C GLY A 20 47.06 -32.23 -43.55
N GLY A 21 46.89 -33.39 -42.91
CA GLY A 21 46.09 -33.61 -41.68
C GLY A 21 46.62 -34.85 -40.91
N PRO A 22 45.86 -35.53 -40.02
CA PRO A 22 44.52 -35.23 -39.45
C PRO A 22 44.39 -35.49 -37.92
N SER A 23 43.22 -35.20 -37.31
CA SER A 23 42.58 -36.14 -36.36
C SER A 23 41.07 -35.88 -36.14
N ARG A 24 40.39 -36.95 -35.73
CA ARG A 24 38.95 -37.22 -35.52
C ARG A 24 38.29 -36.47 -34.34
N TYR A 25 36.96 -36.44 -34.15
CA TYR A 25 35.73 -36.51 -35.01
C TYR A 25 34.49 -36.39 -34.08
N GLU A 26 33.36 -35.84 -34.54
CA GLU A 26 32.05 -35.76 -33.82
C GLU A 26 31.99 -34.99 -32.46
N GLY A 27 30.87 -34.39 -32.04
CA GLY A 27 29.63 -34.11 -32.78
C GLY A 27 28.47 -33.54 -31.93
N VAL A 28 27.52 -32.87 -32.61
CA VAL A 28 26.12 -32.55 -32.20
C VAL A 28 25.90 -31.38 -31.20
N ASN A 29 24.84 -30.61 -31.46
CA ASN A 29 24.32 -29.51 -30.63
C ASN A 29 23.62 -30.03 -29.35
N HIS A 30 23.43 -29.16 -28.35
CA HIS A 30 22.07 -28.78 -27.93
C HIS A 30 22.06 -27.55 -27.01
N GLY A 31 20.97 -26.78 -27.09
CA GLY A 31 20.58 -25.82 -26.07
C GLY A 31 19.06 -25.75 -25.98
N GLY A 32 18.52 -25.74 -24.75
CA GLY A 32 17.14 -25.38 -24.45
C GLY A 32 16.28 -26.44 -23.73
N ILE A 33 15.83 -26.05 -22.51
CA ILE A 33 14.46 -26.18 -21.92
C ILE A 33 13.74 -27.56 -22.10
N THR A 34 13.27 -28.26 -21.04
CA THR A 34 12.11 -27.82 -20.21
C THR A 34 11.93 -28.53 -18.84
N PHE A 35 11.52 -27.72 -17.84
CA PHE A 35 10.63 -28.01 -16.68
C PHE A 35 10.97 -29.18 -15.70
N GLY A 36 11.07 -28.85 -14.40
CA GLY A 36 11.20 -29.81 -13.28
C GLY A 36 10.98 -29.16 -11.90
N SER A 37 9.82 -29.43 -11.31
CA SER A 37 9.24 -28.76 -10.12
C SER A 37 9.91 -29.04 -8.75
N VAL A 38 10.11 -27.97 -7.96
CA VAL A 38 9.98 -27.89 -6.46
C VAL A 38 10.95 -28.65 -5.53
N ALA A 39 11.75 -27.82 -4.81
CA ALA A 39 12.17 -27.83 -3.39
C ALA A 39 12.84 -29.05 -2.70
N PRO A 40 13.87 -28.82 -1.85
CA PRO A 40 14.54 -29.86 -1.07
C PRO A 40 13.99 -30.06 0.36
N SER A 41 14.18 -31.26 0.90
CA SER A 41 14.23 -31.51 2.36
C SER A 41 15.69 -31.50 2.85
N PHE A 42 15.89 -31.55 4.17
CA PHE A 42 17.18 -31.33 4.85
C PHE A 42 17.33 -32.30 6.04
N HIS A 43 18.58 -32.63 6.43
CA HIS A 43 18.97 -33.60 7.48
C HIS A 43 18.82 -35.08 7.06
N SER A 44 19.64 -36.02 7.53
CA SER A 44 20.96 -35.96 8.22
C SER A 44 21.81 -37.14 7.68
N GLU A 45 22.98 -37.58 8.17
CA GLU A 45 23.71 -37.43 9.44
C GLU A 45 25.17 -37.88 9.20
N ASP A 46 26.10 -37.62 10.14
CA ASP A 46 27.07 -38.64 10.61
C ASP A 46 27.99 -38.12 11.73
N TYR A 47 28.43 -39.06 12.57
CA TYR A 47 29.38 -38.89 13.70
C TYR A 47 30.83 -39.18 13.20
N ASP A 48 31.95 -39.11 13.95
CA ASP A 48 32.19 -39.38 15.38
C ASP A 48 33.51 -38.74 15.92
N GLU A 49 33.63 -38.66 17.26
CA GLU A 49 34.80 -38.62 18.20
C GLU A 49 36.26 -38.19 17.81
N PRO A 50 37.23 -38.00 18.77
CA PRO A 50 37.14 -37.70 20.22
C PRO A 50 38.09 -36.54 20.71
N PRO A 51 38.03 -36.10 21.99
CA PRO A 51 38.84 -35.00 22.56
C PRO A 51 39.87 -35.40 23.66
N PRO A 52 40.77 -34.48 24.10
CA PRO A 52 41.60 -34.67 25.31
C PRO A 52 41.42 -33.62 26.45
N ILE A 53 40.94 -34.10 27.61
CA ILE A 53 41.49 -33.93 28.99
C ILE A 53 41.92 -32.52 29.50
N GLY A 54 41.40 -32.05 30.65
CA GLY A 54 41.73 -30.70 31.21
C GLY A 54 41.78 -30.42 32.74
N SER A 55 41.14 -31.20 33.63
CA SER A 55 41.17 -31.07 35.13
C SER A 55 40.52 -29.84 35.83
N GLY A 56 40.09 -30.00 37.10
CA GLY A 56 39.81 -28.89 38.04
C GLY A 56 38.46 -28.93 38.82
N ALA A 57 38.49 -29.24 40.12
CA ALA A 57 37.37 -29.19 41.10
C ALA A 57 37.96 -28.81 42.50
N PRO A 58 37.23 -28.72 43.66
CA PRO A 58 35.79 -28.96 43.91
C PRO A 58 35.06 -28.00 44.92
N ILE A 59 33.73 -28.17 45.04
CA ILE A 59 32.84 -28.15 46.25
C ILE A 59 33.08 -27.14 47.42
N THR A 60 32.04 -26.41 47.84
CA THR A 60 31.69 -26.21 49.28
C THR A 60 30.26 -25.69 49.55
N VAL A 61 29.78 -25.92 50.78
CA VAL A 61 28.45 -25.68 51.40
C VAL A 61 28.69 -25.69 52.95
N PRO A 62 27.77 -25.34 53.91
CA PRO A 62 26.33 -25.05 53.83
C PRO A 62 25.76 -23.95 54.80
N GLN A 63 24.44 -23.99 55.04
CA GLN A 63 23.72 -23.77 56.32
C GLN A 63 23.21 -22.37 56.80
N HIS A 64 21.94 -22.41 57.27
CA HIS A 64 21.36 -21.75 58.47
C HIS A 64 21.29 -20.20 58.56
N ASN A 65 20.38 -19.57 59.33
CA ASN A 65 19.02 -19.91 59.83
C ASN A 65 18.41 -18.61 60.41
N ASP A 66 17.08 -18.48 60.45
CA ASP A 66 16.25 -18.25 61.67
C ASP A 66 14.99 -17.37 61.54
N ASN A 67 13.87 -18.01 61.88
CA ASN A 67 12.83 -17.61 62.84
C ASN A 67 12.22 -16.17 62.87
N ALA A 68 10.99 -16.09 62.34
CA ALA A 68 9.74 -16.20 63.13
C ALA A 68 8.90 -14.95 63.54
N ILE A 69 7.64 -15.00 63.07
CA ILE A 69 6.36 -14.92 63.81
C ILE A 69 6.04 -13.68 64.68
N LEU A 70 4.95 -12.98 64.31
CA LEU A 70 3.72 -12.65 65.09
C LEU A 70 2.98 -11.51 64.33
N GLN A 71 1.67 -11.26 64.42
CA GLN A 71 0.41 -12.04 64.48
C GLN A 71 -0.73 -11.00 64.69
N ALA A 72 -2.00 -11.42 64.51
CA ALA A 72 -3.21 -10.75 65.05
C ALA A 72 -3.67 -9.39 64.44
N GLN A 73 -4.97 -9.08 64.31
CA GLN A 73 -6.17 -9.94 64.12
C GLN A 73 -7.42 -9.12 63.70
N HIS A 74 -8.36 -9.80 63.03
CA HIS A 74 -9.83 -9.65 63.06
C HIS A 74 -10.60 -8.39 62.54
N GLN A 75 -11.61 -8.75 61.71
CA GLN A 75 -13.04 -8.39 61.76
C GLN A 75 -13.59 -7.18 60.98
N ASP A 76 -14.26 -7.52 59.87
CA ASP A 76 -15.71 -7.38 59.63
C ASP A 76 -16.43 -6.08 60.04
N GLU A 77 -17.06 -5.40 59.07
CA GLU A 77 -18.53 -5.40 58.96
C GLU A 77 -19.02 -4.92 57.57
N SER A 78 -20.33 -4.70 57.39
CA SER A 78 -21.01 -4.50 56.10
C SER A 78 -21.93 -3.24 56.10
N SER A 79 -22.87 -3.13 55.13
CA SER A 79 -23.95 -2.12 55.09
C SER A 79 -23.51 -0.70 54.64
N LEU A 80 -24.33 0.19 54.05
CA LEU A 80 -25.51 0.12 53.16
C LEU A 80 -25.73 1.54 52.56
N MET A 81 -26.79 1.72 51.74
CA MET A 81 -27.33 3.00 51.23
C MET A 81 -27.38 4.13 52.27
N ASP A 82 -27.25 5.39 51.81
CA ASP A 82 -28.46 6.24 51.70
C ASP A 82 -28.26 7.47 50.79
N GLU A 83 -29.39 7.98 50.27
CA GLU A 83 -29.51 9.24 49.54
C GLU A 83 -29.72 10.41 50.52
N GLN A 84 -29.31 11.64 50.17
CA GLN A 84 -30.27 12.72 49.89
C GLN A 84 -29.63 14.07 49.49
N GLU A 85 -30.51 14.94 49.00
CA GLU A 85 -30.26 16.21 48.33
C GLU A 85 -29.69 17.32 49.23
N ILE A 86 -29.10 18.35 48.62
CA ILE A 86 -29.65 19.72 48.65
C ILE A 86 -28.91 20.60 47.62
N GLN A 87 -29.69 21.20 46.70
CA GLN A 87 -29.30 22.33 45.85
C GLN A 87 -29.48 23.65 46.64
N PRO A 88 -28.69 24.73 46.42
CA PRO A 88 -28.69 25.36 45.09
C PRO A 88 -27.39 26.03 44.59
N ASP A 89 -27.41 26.24 43.27
CA ASP A 89 -26.63 27.17 42.44
C ASP A 89 -27.04 28.65 42.73
N PRO A 90 -26.48 29.72 42.08
CA PRO A 90 -25.44 29.73 41.04
C PRO A 90 -24.36 30.85 41.17
N VAL A 91 -23.57 31.01 40.09
CA VAL A 91 -22.96 32.26 39.53
C VAL A 91 -21.42 32.46 39.69
N GLU A 92 -20.75 32.37 38.53
CA GLU A 92 -19.52 33.05 38.06
C GLU A 92 -18.09 32.73 38.59
N SER A 93 -17.35 32.03 37.72
CA SER A 93 -16.20 32.57 36.94
C SER A 93 -14.73 32.54 37.45
N GLU A 94 -13.95 31.84 36.62
CA GLU A 94 -12.60 32.20 36.11
C GLU A 94 -11.31 32.05 36.97
N ARG A 95 -10.44 31.17 36.44
CA ARG A 95 -8.97 31.31 36.27
C ARG A 95 -8.04 31.32 37.50
N LEU A 96 -7.51 30.11 37.75
CA LEU A 96 -6.08 29.80 37.83
C LEU A 96 -5.07 30.97 37.69
N ALA A 97 -4.22 31.13 38.70
CA ALA A 97 -2.85 31.61 38.54
C ALA A 97 -1.90 30.81 39.46
N SER A 98 -0.76 30.37 38.96
CA SER A 98 0.29 29.76 39.78
C SER A 98 1.69 29.97 39.20
N ARG A 99 2.71 29.86 40.06
CA ARG A 99 4.02 30.51 39.88
C ARG A 99 5.13 29.58 39.36
N LYS A 100 6.08 30.23 38.68
CA LYS A 100 7.56 30.09 38.75
C LYS A 100 8.16 29.04 39.73
N VAL A 101 9.36 28.46 39.50
CA VAL A 101 10.30 28.39 38.34
C VAL A 101 11.55 27.56 38.75
N LYS A 102 12.43 27.18 37.78
CA LYS A 102 13.85 26.72 37.93
C LYS A 102 14.09 25.30 38.48
N THR A 103 15.24 24.61 38.28
CA THR A 103 16.17 24.33 37.12
C THR A 103 17.48 23.68 37.63
N MET A 104 18.28 23.09 36.71
CA MET A 104 19.74 22.73 36.78
C MET A 104 20.04 21.23 37.04
N THR A 105 21.15 20.62 36.57
CA THR A 105 22.42 21.11 35.91
C THR A 105 22.90 20.08 34.85
N LYS A 106 23.54 20.41 33.70
CA LYS A 106 25.01 20.59 33.41
C LYS A 106 25.93 19.54 34.09
N THR A 107 27.01 18.96 33.54
CA THR A 107 27.72 18.91 32.21
C THR A 107 28.70 17.70 32.25
N THR A 108 29.51 17.25 31.27
CA THR A 108 30.08 17.78 29.99
C THR A 108 30.10 16.63 28.92
N ALA A 109 31.02 16.36 27.96
CA ALA A 109 32.36 16.84 27.52
C ALA A 109 32.52 16.87 25.96
N THR A 110 33.69 16.55 25.38
CA THR A 110 34.18 17.22 24.15
C THR A 110 35.28 16.47 23.36
N ILE A 111 35.13 16.29 22.04
CA ILE A 111 36.21 16.13 21.01
C ILE A 111 35.78 16.81 19.69
N LEU A 112 36.74 17.16 18.82
CA LEU A 112 36.63 17.90 17.55
C LEU A 112 37.45 17.17 16.45
N SER A 113 37.19 17.25 15.13
CA SER A 113 36.08 17.68 14.25
C SER A 113 36.43 17.23 12.80
N SER A 114 35.87 17.58 11.63
CA SER A 114 34.85 18.56 11.18
C SER A 114 34.36 18.29 9.74
N ASN A 115 33.21 18.89 9.38
CA ASN A 115 32.83 19.39 8.03
C ASN A 115 32.12 18.45 7.01
N SER A 116 31.21 19.08 6.24
CA SER A 116 30.43 18.60 5.06
C SER A 116 29.29 17.57 5.26
N GLY A 117 28.20 17.72 4.48
CA GLY A 117 27.21 16.65 4.22
C GLY A 117 25.88 16.68 4.98
N GLN A 118 24.85 17.31 4.40
CA GLN A 118 23.41 17.07 4.68
C GLN A 118 22.75 16.50 3.40
N PRO A 119 21.53 15.90 3.42
CA PRO A 119 20.68 15.48 4.54
C PRO A 119 20.03 14.07 4.41
N ARG A 120 19.54 13.52 5.55
CA ARG A 120 18.39 12.59 5.78
C ARG A 120 18.15 11.32 4.90
N PRO A 121 17.28 10.37 5.35
CA PRO A 121 17.37 8.96 4.92
C PRO A 121 16.14 8.38 4.20
N ALA A 122 16.26 7.08 3.89
CA ALA A 122 15.22 6.07 3.68
C ALA A 122 14.56 5.97 2.28
N SER A 123 14.95 4.91 1.56
CA SER A 123 14.23 4.37 0.40
C SER A 123 14.39 2.84 0.32
N SER A 124 13.59 2.09 1.08
CA SER A 124 13.47 0.64 0.96
C SER A 124 12.25 0.30 0.08
N THR A 125 12.47 0.04 -1.21
CA THR A 125 11.40 -0.14 -2.18
C THR A 125 10.90 -1.58 -2.30
N SER A 126 9.57 -1.70 -2.44
CA SER A 126 8.86 -2.74 -3.21
C SER A 126 9.14 -4.23 -2.93
N LYS A 127 8.10 -4.92 -2.45
CA LYS A 127 7.48 -6.02 -3.22
C LYS A 127 5.95 -5.94 -3.08
N ALA A 128 5.26 -5.98 -4.23
CA ALA A 128 3.87 -6.41 -4.32
C ALA A 128 3.83 -7.97 -4.36
N SER A 129 2.72 -8.68 -4.20
CA SER A 129 1.34 -8.35 -4.57
C SER A 129 0.29 -9.14 -3.77
N THR A 130 -0.98 -8.72 -3.92
CA THR A 130 -2.23 -9.53 -3.89
C THR A 130 -2.75 -10.19 -2.59
N ALA A 131 -4.07 -10.03 -2.42
CA ALA A 131 -5.08 -11.02 -1.99
C ALA A 131 -5.80 -10.89 -0.61
N VAL A 132 -7.03 -10.37 -0.69
CA VAL A 132 -8.31 -10.92 -0.16
C VAL A 132 -8.42 -11.49 1.27
N ALA A 133 -9.25 -10.77 2.04
CA ALA A 133 -10.22 -11.15 3.09
C ALA A 133 -10.39 -12.60 3.64
N SER A 134 -10.34 -12.68 4.98
CA SER A 134 -11.30 -13.34 5.91
C SER A 134 -11.66 -14.84 5.85
N SER A 135 -11.15 -15.57 6.86
CA SER A 135 -11.92 -16.24 7.95
C SER A 135 -12.61 -17.62 7.79
N SER A 136 -12.52 -18.39 8.90
CA SER A 136 -13.50 -19.36 9.46
C SER A 136 -13.84 -20.69 8.74
N ARG A 137 -13.00 -21.71 9.01
CA ARG A 137 -13.30 -22.99 9.72
C ARG A 137 -14.75 -23.56 9.80
N ASN A 138 -14.79 -24.91 9.70
CA ASN A 138 -15.78 -25.90 10.20
C ASN A 138 -16.99 -26.26 9.27
N PRO A 139 -17.55 -27.50 9.36
CA PRO A 139 -16.89 -28.81 9.54
C PRO A 139 -17.44 -29.94 8.61
N SER A 140 -16.92 -31.16 8.78
CA SER A 140 -17.12 -32.37 7.95
C SER A 140 -18.54 -32.93 7.84
N ALA A 141 -18.89 -33.53 6.68
CA ALA A 141 -19.47 -34.89 6.59
C ALA A 141 -19.67 -35.43 5.14
N SER A 142 -19.44 -36.74 5.03
CA SER A 142 -19.69 -37.75 3.98
C SER A 142 -21.16 -37.83 3.46
N THR A 143 -21.56 -38.60 2.42
CA THR A 143 -20.91 -39.69 1.63
C THR A 143 -21.53 -39.81 0.21
N ALA A 144 -21.05 -40.75 -0.62
CA ALA A 144 -21.38 -40.92 -2.05
C ALA A 144 -22.63 -41.77 -2.40
N ALA A 145 -23.00 -41.74 -3.70
CA ALA A 145 -23.70 -42.80 -4.48
C ALA A 145 -25.22 -43.03 -4.21
N THR A 146 -26.10 -43.50 -5.13
CA THR A 146 -25.97 -43.93 -6.56
C THR A 146 -27.34 -43.97 -7.29
N THR A 147 -27.32 -44.07 -8.64
CA THR A 147 -28.32 -44.70 -9.55
C THR A 147 -29.70 -44.06 -9.88
N GLU A 148 -30.12 -44.34 -11.13
CA GLU A 148 -31.38 -43.99 -11.85
C GLU A 148 -32.51 -45.05 -11.59
N PRO A 149 -33.70 -45.16 -12.29
CA PRO A 149 -34.16 -44.52 -13.55
C PRO A 149 -35.69 -44.14 -13.66
N SER A 150 -36.13 -43.91 -14.91
CA SER A 150 -37.45 -43.46 -15.42
C SER A 150 -38.25 -44.63 -16.10
N PRO A 151 -39.36 -44.48 -16.87
CA PRO A 151 -40.50 -43.50 -16.88
C PRO A 151 -41.94 -44.08 -17.22
N LYS A 152 -43.03 -43.28 -17.05
CA LYS A 152 -44.32 -43.26 -17.84
C LYS A 152 -45.26 -44.51 -17.78
N HIS A 153 -46.57 -44.53 -18.16
CA HIS A 153 -47.59 -43.53 -18.62
C HIS A 153 -49.06 -43.89 -18.21
N ALA A 154 -50.01 -42.96 -18.40
CA ALA A 154 -51.42 -42.93 -17.90
C ALA A 154 -52.56 -43.58 -18.76
N SER A 155 -53.83 -43.56 -18.28
CA SER A 155 -55.07 -43.65 -19.10
C SER A 155 -56.39 -43.16 -18.43
N ARG A 156 -57.15 -42.29 -19.13
CA ARG A 156 -58.65 -42.13 -19.36
C ARG A 156 -59.73 -42.41 -18.27
N TYR A 157 -61.02 -42.00 -18.38
CA TYR A 157 -61.81 -40.84 -18.93
C TYR A 157 -63.35 -41.11 -18.73
N VAL A 158 -64.27 -40.20 -19.18
CA VAL A 158 -65.79 -40.28 -19.23
C VAL A 158 -66.50 -39.66 -17.99
N SER A 159 -67.60 -38.85 -17.97
CA SER A 159 -68.67 -38.30 -18.88
C SER A 159 -70.09 -38.92 -18.66
N THR A 160 -71.28 -38.27 -18.78
CA THR A 160 -71.73 -36.87 -19.13
C THR A 160 -73.24 -36.63 -18.82
N GLY A 161 -73.66 -35.39 -18.48
CA GLY A 161 -75.05 -34.85 -18.61
C GLY A 161 -76.03 -34.98 -17.40
N ALA A 162 -77.19 -34.29 -17.31
CA ALA A 162 -77.75 -33.12 -18.02
C ALA A 162 -79.09 -32.57 -17.38
N LEU A 163 -79.59 -31.40 -17.87
CA LEU A 163 -80.99 -30.84 -17.85
C LEU A 163 -81.59 -29.97 -16.68
N HIS A 164 -82.04 -28.75 -17.06
CA HIS A 164 -83.30 -28.00 -16.76
C HIS A 164 -83.83 -27.75 -15.31
N ALA A 165 -84.63 -26.70 -14.98
CA ALA A 165 -85.07 -25.43 -15.65
C ALA A 165 -85.86 -24.49 -14.65
N LEU A 166 -86.39 -23.34 -15.14
CA LEU A 166 -87.36 -22.39 -14.52
C LEU A 166 -86.81 -21.37 -13.48
N ASP A 167 -87.28 -20.11 -13.32
CA ASP A 167 -88.16 -19.13 -14.05
C ASP A 167 -88.22 -17.83 -13.18
N ASP A 168 -88.40 -16.55 -13.57
CA ASP A 168 -88.26 -15.70 -14.77
C ASP A 168 -88.16 -14.19 -14.32
N SER A 169 -87.90 -13.24 -15.24
CA SER A 169 -88.17 -11.77 -15.18
C SER A 169 -87.25 -10.87 -14.32
N ARG A 170 -86.82 -9.66 -14.77
CA ARG A 170 -87.01 -8.94 -16.07
C ARG A 170 -86.03 -7.74 -16.23
N GLY A 171 -85.67 -7.40 -17.48
CA GLY A 171 -84.99 -6.14 -17.90
C GLY A 171 -83.46 -6.24 -18.03
N ASP A 172 -82.79 -6.34 -19.20
CA ASP A 172 -82.85 -5.60 -20.50
C ASP A 172 -81.91 -4.35 -20.54
N GLY A 173 -80.92 -4.22 -21.44
CA GLY A 173 -80.45 -5.14 -22.51
C GLY A 173 -79.23 -4.63 -23.30
N ASN A 174 -78.73 -5.44 -24.26
CA ASN A 174 -77.72 -5.19 -25.33
C ASN A 174 -76.26 -4.74 -24.93
N ASP A 175 -75.19 -5.11 -25.65
CA ASP A 175 -75.04 -6.03 -26.80
C ASP A 175 -73.63 -6.68 -26.92
N GLU A 176 -73.54 -7.65 -27.84
CA GLU A 176 -72.40 -8.30 -28.54
C GLU A 176 -70.93 -7.79 -28.41
N SER A 177 -69.87 -8.61 -28.65
CA SER A 177 -69.80 -9.92 -29.34
C SER A 177 -68.61 -10.83 -28.92
N LYS A 178 -68.56 -12.04 -29.50
CA LYS A 178 -67.49 -13.08 -29.34
C LYS A 178 -66.38 -12.89 -30.43
N ALA A 179 -65.34 -13.71 -30.64
CA ALA A 179 -65.07 -15.11 -30.28
C ALA A 179 -63.55 -15.47 -30.26
N VAL A 180 -63.25 -16.76 -30.11
CA VAL A 180 -61.89 -17.35 -29.96
C VAL A 180 -61.54 -18.26 -31.14
N GLY A 181 -60.26 -18.29 -31.51
CA GLY A 181 -59.60 -19.42 -32.16
C GLY A 181 -58.12 -19.13 -32.44
N ASP A 182 -57.20 -20.07 -32.55
CA ASP A 182 -56.90 -21.40 -31.96
C ASP A 182 -55.66 -21.90 -32.75
N ARG A 183 -54.82 -22.74 -32.12
CA ARG A 183 -53.84 -23.66 -32.76
C ARG A 183 -52.69 -23.19 -33.68
N THR A 184 -51.48 -23.44 -33.17
CA THR A 184 -50.32 -24.13 -33.82
C THR A 184 -49.64 -23.55 -35.07
N GLY A 185 -48.32 -23.34 -34.96
CA GLY A 185 -47.35 -23.25 -36.07
C GLY A 185 -45.97 -23.74 -35.60
N LEU A 186 -45.21 -24.37 -36.50
CA LEU A 186 -43.89 -24.95 -36.21
C LEU A 186 -42.73 -23.94 -36.41
N LEU A 187 -41.55 -24.35 -35.92
CA LEU A 187 -40.22 -24.22 -36.57
C LEU A 187 -40.33 -23.86 -38.08
N ASN A 188 -39.53 -22.94 -38.63
CA ASN A 188 -38.10 -23.16 -38.82
C ASN A 188 -37.27 -21.85 -38.96
N GLU A 189 -36.04 -21.98 -39.47
CA GLU A 189 -34.93 -21.02 -39.51
C GLU A 189 -35.01 -19.93 -40.62
N MET A 190 -34.03 -19.02 -40.53
CA MET A 190 -33.30 -18.33 -41.62
C MET A 190 -33.74 -16.95 -42.17
N ASP A 191 -32.70 -16.10 -42.22
CA ASP A 191 -32.27 -15.17 -43.27
C ASP A 191 -32.97 -13.80 -43.51
N LEU A 192 -32.24 -12.77 -43.05
CA LEU A 192 -31.58 -11.69 -43.84
C LEU A 192 -32.38 -10.63 -44.62
N ASP A 193 -31.78 -9.43 -44.62
CA ASP A 193 -31.83 -8.32 -45.59
C ASP A 193 -33.21 -7.67 -45.89
N ASP A 194 -33.43 -6.40 -45.52
CA ASP A 194 -32.97 -5.16 -46.19
C ASP A 194 -33.75 -4.83 -47.48
N ASP A 195 -34.58 -3.77 -47.44
CA ASP A 195 -34.52 -2.71 -48.46
C ASP A 195 -35.25 -1.41 -48.04
N SER A 196 -34.87 -0.34 -48.74
CA SER A 196 -35.41 1.01 -48.87
C SER A 196 -36.93 1.21 -48.70
N ALA A 197 -37.22 2.22 -47.88
CA ALA A 197 -38.30 3.21 -47.98
C ALA A 197 -38.94 3.49 -49.38
N ARG A 198 -40.16 4.10 -49.38
CA ARG A 198 -40.38 5.52 -49.83
C ARG A 198 -41.85 5.96 -50.08
N TRP A 199 -42.23 7.13 -49.52
CA TRP A 199 -43.37 8.02 -49.89
C TRP A 199 -44.81 7.45 -49.73
N THR A 200 -45.93 8.19 -49.60
CA THR A 200 -46.30 9.64 -49.59
C THR A 200 -47.26 9.93 -48.39
N GLY A 201 -47.70 11.16 -48.01
CA GLY A 201 -47.26 12.51 -48.41
C GLY A 201 -48.34 13.64 -48.43
N THR A 202 -48.88 14.10 -47.28
CA THR A 202 -49.75 15.32 -47.19
C THR A 202 -49.67 15.99 -45.79
N LYS A 203 -48.97 17.14 -45.63
CA LYS A 203 -49.48 18.55 -45.61
C LYS A 203 -50.40 18.94 -44.41
N GLY A 204 -49.92 19.76 -43.45
CA GLY A 204 -50.70 20.12 -42.22
C GLY A 204 -50.56 21.52 -41.53
N LYS A 205 -49.39 22.20 -41.54
CA LYS A 205 -49.11 23.58 -40.98
C LYS A 205 -49.17 23.85 -39.44
N LYS A 206 -48.03 24.38 -38.93
CA LYS A 206 -47.86 25.41 -37.85
C LYS A 206 -48.25 25.06 -36.38
N ALA A 207 -47.69 25.69 -35.33
CA ALA A 207 -46.39 26.35 -35.11
C ALA A 207 -46.22 26.73 -33.61
N GLY A 208 -44.98 26.76 -33.08
CA GLY A 208 -44.64 27.23 -31.70
C GLY A 208 -43.91 26.16 -30.88
N LYS A 209 -42.57 26.05 -30.89
CA LYS A 209 -41.53 26.98 -30.37
C LYS A 209 -41.35 26.91 -28.84
N ALA A 210 -40.64 25.87 -28.38
CA ALA A 210 -40.00 25.87 -27.06
C ALA A 210 -38.83 26.88 -27.00
N LYS A 211 -38.45 27.30 -25.78
CA LYS A 211 -37.41 28.30 -25.52
C LYS A 211 -36.25 27.68 -24.73
N ALA A 212 -35.20 27.24 -25.43
CA ALA A 212 -33.90 26.99 -24.81
C ALA A 212 -33.07 28.28 -24.83
N THR A 213 -32.49 28.67 -23.70
CA THR A 213 -31.51 29.75 -23.60
C THR A 213 -30.10 29.20 -23.83
N GLY A 214 -29.33 29.82 -24.72
CA GLY A 214 -27.98 29.37 -25.08
C GLY A 214 -26.86 30.32 -24.65
N GLY A 215 -25.62 29.92 -24.95
CA GLY A 215 -24.37 30.60 -24.60
C GLY A 215 -23.45 29.68 -23.79
N GLY A 216 -22.32 29.16 -24.31
CA GLY A 216 -21.84 29.18 -25.69
C GLY A 216 -20.64 30.09 -25.93
N LEU A 217 -19.51 29.51 -26.32
CA LEU A 217 -18.49 30.08 -27.22
C LEU A 217 -17.64 28.92 -27.76
N GLY A 218 -17.57 28.76 -29.08
CA GLY A 218 -16.81 27.70 -29.76
C GLY A 218 -16.42 28.17 -31.15
N GLN A 219 -15.15 28.00 -31.52
CA GLN A 219 -14.52 28.75 -32.60
C GLN A 219 -14.99 28.32 -34.00
N ASN A 220 -14.99 29.28 -34.95
CA ASN A 220 -15.46 29.05 -36.32
C ASN A 220 -14.52 28.12 -37.12
N MET A 221 -14.78 26.81 -37.10
CA MET A 221 -14.20 25.85 -38.06
C MET A 221 -15.01 25.87 -39.36
N THR A 222 -14.37 25.83 -40.52
CA THR A 222 -15.07 25.77 -41.82
C THR A 222 -15.74 24.42 -42.04
N LEU A 223 -16.72 24.34 -42.95
CA LEU A 223 -17.45 23.11 -43.25
C LEU A 223 -16.53 21.93 -43.61
N ARG A 224 -15.42 22.16 -44.34
CA ARG A 224 -14.44 21.12 -44.67
C ARG A 224 -13.62 20.64 -43.48
N GLU A 225 -13.35 21.52 -42.52
CA GLU A 225 -12.67 21.14 -41.29
C GLU A 225 -13.62 20.41 -40.34
N GLN A 226 -14.91 20.77 -40.34
CA GLN A 226 -15.96 20.00 -39.67
C GLN A 226 -16.13 18.61 -40.30
N GLU A 227 -16.15 18.49 -41.63
CA GLU A 227 -16.14 17.20 -42.34
C GLU A 227 -14.90 16.37 -42.00
N LYS A 228 -13.70 16.98 -42.02
CA LYS A 228 -12.45 16.31 -41.64
C LYS A 228 -12.47 15.80 -40.19
N VAL A 229 -12.92 16.62 -39.24
CA VAL A 229 -13.08 16.22 -37.83
C VAL A 229 -14.14 15.13 -37.67
N ILE A 230 -15.22 15.17 -38.46
CA ILE A 230 -16.24 14.12 -38.50
C ILE A 230 -15.67 12.81 -39.07
N ASP A 231 -14.81 12.85 -40.08
CA ASP A 231 -14.17 11.66 -40.65
C ASP A 231 -13.05 11.10 -39.76
N GLU A 232 -12.32 11.96 -39.06
CA GLU A 232 -11.39 11.58 -37.98
C GLU A 232 -12.18 10.91 -36.83
N PHE A 233 -13.28 11.50 -36.36
CA PHE A 233 -14.16 10.85 -35.39
C PHE A 233 -14.82 9.56 -35.90
N LYS A 234 -15.18 9.43 -37.19
CA LYS A 234 -15.65 8.15 -37.75
C LYS A 234 -14.56 7.08 -37.69
N LYS A 235 -13.31 7.45 -38.00
CA LYS A 235 -12.16 6.55 -37.93
C LYS A 235 -11.86 6.14 -36.49
N GLU A 236 -11.82 7.09 -35.56
CA GLU A 236 -11.69 6.80 -34.12
C GLU A 236 -12.84 5.93 -33.61
N ASN A 237 -14.07 6.16 -34.06
CA ASN A 237 -15.23 5.35 -33.70
C ASN A 237 -15.15 3.92 -34.29
N PHE A 238 -14.55 3.76 -35.47
CA PHE A 238 -14.24 2.45 -36.06
C PHE A 238 -13.13 1.73 -35.31
N ASP A 239 -12.02 2.40 -35.02
CA ASP A 239 -10.90 1.85 -34.23
C ASP A 239 -11.31 1.53 -32.79
N LEU A 240 -12.23 2.32 -32.20
CA LEU A 240 -12.88 2.04 -30.93
C LEU A 240 -13.81 0.83 -31.01
N LYS A 241 -14.62 0.68 -32.07
CA LYS A 241 -15.43 -0.53 -32.29
C LYS A 241 -14.57 -1.77 -32.48
N LEU A 242 -13.43 -1.66 -33.18
CA LEU A 242 -12.47 -2.75 -33.33
C LEU A 242 -11.88 -3.15 -31.97
N LYS A 243 -11.47 -2.16 -31.15
CA LYS A 243 -11.00 -2.39 -29.77
C LYS A 243 -12.09 -3.00 -28.89
N ILE A 244 -13.31 -2.49 -28.94
CA ILE A 244 -14.47 -3.02 -28.20
C ILE A 244 -14.71 -4.47 -28.59
N HIS A 245 -14.82 -4.79 -29.89
CA HIS A 245 -14.97 -6.17 -30.37
C HIS A 245 -13.81 -7.08 -29.92
N PHE A 246 -12.56 -6.62 -29.94
CA PHE A 246 -11.43 -7.41 -29.42
C PHE A 246 -11.41 -7.52 -27.89
N TYR A 247 -11.96 -6.55 -27.14
CA TYR A 247 -12.15 -6.66 -25.69
C TYR A 247 -13.34 -7.55 -25.34
N GLU A 248 -14.42 -7.53 -26.11
CA GLU A 248 -15.58 -8.43 -26.00
C GLU A 248 -15.17 -9.88 -26.30
N GLN A 249 -14.49 -10.13 -27.42
CA GLN A 249 -13.95 -11.45 -27.77
C GLN A 249 -12.86 -11.93 -26.78
N ARG A 250 -12.18 -11.00 -26.08
CA ARG A 250 -11.25 -11.31 -24.99
C ARG A 250 -11.96 -11.54 -23.64
N LEU A 251 -13.11 -10.89 -23.41
CA LEU A 251 -14.01 -11.20 -22.30
C LEU A 251 -14.62 -12.58 -22.49
N GLU A 252 -15.22 -12.90 -23.64
CA GLU A 252 -15.78 -14.23 -23.92
C GLU A 252 -14.76 -15.37 -23.75
N ARG A 253 -13.47 -15.09 -23.97
CA ARG A 253 -12.37 -16.05 -23.76
C ARG A 253 -11.79 -16.10 -22.33
N LEU A 254 -12.15 -15.17 -21.44
CA LEU A 254 -11.64 -15.09 -20.06
C LEU A 254 -12.73 -15.12 -18.99
N ALA A 255 -13.98 -14.91 -19.37
CA ALA A 255 -15.11 -14.75 -18.47
C ALA A 255 -16.00 -15.99 -18.22
N PRO A 256 -15.96 -17.13 -18.95
CA PRO A 256 -16.84 -18.27 -18.65
C PRO A 256 -16.72 -18.72 -17.20
N ASP A 257 -15.52 -19.04 -16.71
CA ASP A 257 -15.30 -19.51 -15.35
C ASP A 257 -15.71 -18.49 -14.28
N HIS A 258 -15.44 -17.20 -14.52
CA HIS A 258 -15.75 -16.13 -13.57
C HIS A 258 -17.23 -15.72 -13.58
N ILE A 259 -17.92 -15.77 -14.73
CA ILE A 259 -19.36 -15.58 -14.82
C ILE A 259 -20.08 -16.79 -14.22
N ASP A 260 -19.67 -18.02 -14.52
CA ASP A 260 -20.25 -19.21 -13.92
C ASP A 260 -19.97 -19.31 -12.42
N GLN A 261 -18.84 -18.79 -11.95
CA GLN A 261 -18.59 -18.64 -10.50
C GLN A 261 -19.51 -17.57 -9.90
N ALA A 262 -19.60 -16.37 -10.48
CA ALA A 262 -20.50 -15.31 -9.99
C ALA A 262 -22.00 -15.71 -10.05
N LEU A 263 -22.38 -16.55 -11.01
CA LEU A 263 -23.72 -17.16 -11.12
C LEU A 263 -23.93 -18.22 -10.03
N ARG A 264 -22.95 -19.10 -9.77
CA ARG A 264 -22.99 -20.07 -8.66
C ARG A 264 -23.10 -19.35 -7.31
N GLU A 265 -22.30 -18.32 -7.08
CA GLU A 265 -22.38 -17.46 -5.89
C GLU A 265 -23.74 -16.75 -5.79
N ASN A 266 -24.30 -16.23 -6.89
CA ASN A 266 -25.65 -15.65 -6.89
C ASN A 266 -26.77 -16.68 -6.63
N VAL A 267 -26.61 -17.94 -7.08
CA VAL A 267 -27.56 -19.02 -6.78
C VAL A 267 -27.44 -19.42 -5.30
N GLN A 268 -26.23 -19.57 -4.78
CA GLN A 268 -26.00 -19.88 -3.38
C GLN A 268 -26.52 -18.77 -2.45
N LEU A 269 -26.20 -17.49 -2.72
CA LEU A 269 -26.74 -16.34 -1.98
C LEU A 269 -28.27 -16.25 -2.08
N LYS A 270 -28.90 -16.67 -3.18
CA LYS A 270 -30.37 -16.78 -3.28
C LYS A 270 -30.93 -17.90 -2.42
N VAL A 271 -30.24 -19.04 -2.29
CA VAL A 271 -30.62 -20.14 -1.40
C VAL A 271 -30.46 -19.71 0.06
N GLU A 272 -29.33 -19.12 0.43
CA GLU A 272 -29.05 -18.60 1.78
C GLU A 272 -30.03 -17.47 2.17
N PHE A 273 -30.36 -16.57 1.24
CA PHE A 273 -31.42 -15.58 1.47
C PHE A 273 -32.81 -16.23 1.64
N GLN A 274 -33.09 -17.34 0.96
CA GLN A 274 -34.34 -18.07 1.15
C GLN A 274 -34.39 -18.84 2.47
N THR A 275 -33.29 -19.46 2.94
CA THR A 275 -33.22 -20.13 4.24
C THR A 275 -33.31 -19.12 5.38
N LEU A 276 -32.51 -18.04 5.36
CA LEU A 276 -32.62 -16.94 6.32
C LEU A 276 -34.03 -16.33 6.36
N ARG A 277 -34.72 -16.28 5.20
CA ARG A 277 -36.12 -15.79 5.12
C ARG A 277 -37.16 -16.80 5.61
N THR A 278 -36.91 -18.11 5.61
CA THR A 278 -37.78 -19.10 6.26
C THR A 278 -37.50 -19.19 7.76
N GLU A 279 -36.25 -19.05 8.17
CA GLU A 279 -35.83 -18.95 9.57
C GLU A 279 -36.38 -17.67 10.24
N LEU A 280 -36.27 -16.50 9.61
CA LEU A 280 -36.92 -15.27 10.12
C LEU A 280 -38.43 -15.42 10.26
N LYS A 281 -39.10 -16.15 9.35
CA LYS A 281 -40.53 -16.49 9.50
C LYS A 281 -40.77 -17.42 10.69
N ARG A 282 -39.89 -18.40 10.92
CA ARG A 282 -39.95 -19.36 12.04
C ARG A 282 -39.73 -18.66 13.37
N TYR A 283 -38.69 -17.83 13.50
CA TYR A 283 -38.44 -17.01 14.69
C TYR A 283 -39.57 -16.00 14.93
N LYS A 284 -40.08 -15.31 13.90
CA LYS A 284 -41.23 -14.40 14.04
C LYS A 284 -42.50 -15.13 14.50
N LYS A 285 -42.75 -16.35 14.02
CA LYS A 285 -43.86 -17.19 14.50
C LYS A 285 -43.65 -17.58 15.98
N LEU A 286 -42.47 -18.06 16.34
CA LEU A 286 -42.13 -18.46 17.71
C LEU A 286 -42.23 -17.27 18.70
N LEU A 287 -41.82 -16.08 18.28
CA LEU A 287 -41.95 -14.84 19.06
C LEU A 287 -43.43 -14.45 19.28
N ILE A 288 -44.30 -14.63 18.28
CA ILE A 288 -45.75 -14.41 18.40
C ILE A 288 -46.39 -15.45 19.33
N GLU A 289 -45.95 -16.71 19.27
CA GLU A 289 -46.43 -17.78 20.14
C GLU A 289 -45.96 -17.57 21.60
N GLY A 290 -44.71 -17.14 21.81
CA GLY A 290 -44.18 -16.73 23.12
C GLY A 290 -44.90 -15.50 23.70
N ASN A 291 -45.13 -14.46 22.91
CA ASN A 291 -45.90 -13.28 23.35
C ASN A 291 -47.34 -13.64 23.74
N ARG A 292 -48.00 -14.53 23.00
CA ARG A 292 -49.33 -15.05 23.35
C ARG A 292 -49.32 -15.83 24.67
N ALA A 293 -48.31 -16.68 24.89
CA ALA A 293 -48.15 -17.41 26.15
C ALA A 293 -47.97 -16.46 27.35
N ILE A 294 -47.14 -15.42 27.19
CA ILE A 294 -46.95 -14.36 28.19
C ILE A 294 -48.26 -13.58 28.43
N GLU A 295 -49.05 -13.33 27.39
CA GLU A 295 -50.34 -12.64 27.50
C GLU A 295 -51.39 -13.48 28.23
N THR A 296 -51.49 -14.79 27.94
CA THR A 296 -52.34 -15.70 28.72
C THR A 296 -51.92 -15.80 30.19
N LEU A 297 -50.61 -15.89 30.48
CA LEU A 297 -50.11 -15.92 31.86
C LEU A 297 -50.37 -14.61 32.63
N LYS A 298 -50.36 -13.47 31.93
CA LYS A 298 -50.79 -12.17 32.51
C LYS A 298 -52.30 -12.17 32.81
N ILE A 299 -53.13 -12.71 31.92
CA ILE A 299 -54.59 -12.82 32.13
C ILE A 299 -54.91 -13.76 33.31
N GLU A 300 -54.19 -14.87 33.47
CA GLU A 300 -54.32 -15.77 34.63
C GLU A 300 -53.89 -15.08 35.94
N ARG A 301 -52.78 -14.34 35.93
CA ARG A 301 -52.34 -13.52 37.09
C ARG A 301 -53.35 -12.42 37.45
N ASP A 302 -53.90 -11.73 36.45
CA ASP A 302 -54.76 -10.56 36.64
C ASP A 302 -56.22 -10.92 36.92
N SER A 303 -56.60 -12.19 36.71
CA SER A 303 -57.84 -12.78 37.20
C SER A 303 -57.68 -13.37 38.62
N ALA A 304 -56.56 -14.03 38.90
CA ALA A 304 -56.25 -14.54 40.25
C ALA A 304 -56.20 -13.42 41.31
N THR A 305 -55.68 -12.24 40.95
CA THR A 305 -55.57 -11.08 41.86
C THR A 305 -56.89 -10.32 42.09
N LYS A 306 -57.95 -10.57 41.33
CA LYS A 306 -59.26 -9.90 41.49
C LYS A 306 -60.28 -10.69 42.32
N SER A 307 -59.97 -11.93 42.72
CA SER A 307 -60.90 -12.81 43.46
C SER A 307 -60.69 -12.76 44.99
N GLY A 308 -60.63 -11.55 45.55
CA GLY A 308 -60.29 -11.31 46.95
C GLY A 308 -61.47 -11.47 47.92
N SER A 309 -61.88 -12.72 48.25
CA SER A 309 -62.81 -12.96 49.37
C SER A 309 -62.71 -14.33 50.07
N GLY A 310 -61.99 -15.31 49.52
CA GLY A 310 -61.95 -16.69 50.05
C GLY A 310 -60.63 -17.15 50.70
N ALA A 311 -59.62 -16.27 50.77
CA ALA A 311 -58.24 -16.68 51.09
C ALA A 311 -58.02 -17.06 52.56
N SER A 312 -58.46 -16.20 53.50
CA SER A 312 -58.01 -16.21 54.90
C SER A 312 -58.18 -17.54 55.63
N GLU A 313 -59.28 -18.28 55.41
CA GLU A 313 -59.50 -19.56 56.09
C GLU A 313 -58.73 -20.73 55.45
N ARG A 314 -58.37 -20.62 54.16
CA ARG A 314 -57.47 -21.57 53.50
C ARG A 314 -56.02 -21.30 53.85
N GLU A 315 -55.66 -20.02 53.95
CA GLU A 315 -54.37 -19.52 54.43
C GLU A 315 -54.09 -19.96 55.87
N ARG A 316 -55.04 -19.78 56.80
CA ARG A 316 -54.91 -20.25 58.19
C ARG A 316 -54.90 -21.78 58.34
N ARG A 317 -55.32 -22.55 57.31
CA ARG A 317 -55.07 -24.01 57.24
C ARG A 317 -53.66 -24.32 56.73
N LEU A 318 -53.27 -23.70 55.63
CA LEU A 318 -51.92 -23.84 55.05
C LEU A 318 -50.82 -23.40 56.03
N GLU A 319 -51.06 -22.37 56.85
CA GLU A 319 -50.13 -21.93 57.89
C GLU A 319 -50.00 -22.95 59.03
N LYS A 320 -51.09 -23.62 59.42
CA LYS A 320 -51.05 -24.74 60.38
C LYS A 320 -50.39 -25.99 59.80
N GLU A 321 -50.53 -26.23 58.51
CA GLU A 321 -49.83 -27.32 57.82
C GLU A 321 -48.35 -27.00 57.61
N LEU A 322 -47.99 -25.76 57.26
CA LEU A 322 -46.60 -25.28 57.23
C LEU A 322 -45.95 -25.30 58.61
N ALA A 323 -46.69 -24.96 59.67
CA ALA A 323 -46.23 -25.15 61.04
C ALA A 323 -45.95 -26.62 61.30
N ARG A 324 -46.88 -27.54 61.00
CA ARG A 324 -46.68 -28.99 61.13
C ARG A 324 -45.52 -29.53 60.28
N TRP A 325 -45.31 -29.01 59.07
CA TRP A 325 -44.20 -29.40 58.21
C TRP A 325 -42.85 -28.86 58.68
N ARG A 326 -42.78 -27.64 59.23
CA ARG A 326 -41.58 -27.14 59.94
C ARG A 326 -41.31 -27.98 61.18
N ASP A 327 -42.33 -28.27 61.96
CA ASP A 327 -42.27 -29.04 63.19
C ASP A 327 -41.90 -30.53 62.92
N ALA A 328 -42.30 -31.08 61.76
CA ALA A 328 -41.87 -32.39 61.29
C ALA A 328 -40.43 -32.36 60.75
N SER A 329 -40.10 -31.38 59.89
CA SER A 329 -38.76 -31.20 59.32
C SER A 329 -37.71 -30.86 60.39
N GLU A 330 -38.07 -30.15 61.46
CA GLU A 330 -37.19 -29.94 62.61
C GLU A 330 -37.04 -31.20 63.48
N ARG A 331 -38.05 -32.07 63.59
CA ARG A 331 -37.90 -33.39 64.23
C ARG A 331 -37.02 -34.31 63.39
N GLU A 332 -37.19 -34.26 62.08
CA GLU A 332 -36.35 -34.98 61.11
C GLU A 332 -34.91 -34.46 61.17
N ARG A 333 -34.70 -33.13 61.18
CA ARG A 333 -33.39 -32.48 61.35
C ARG A 333 -32.77 -32.77 62.71
N ARG A 334 -33.53 -32.76 63.81
CA ARG A 334 -33.05 -33.18 65.14
C ARG A 334 -32.71 -34.67 65.19
N ASN A 335 -33.42 -35.51 64.43
CA ASN A 335 -33.10 -36.93 64.29
C ASN A 335 -31.87 -37.15 63.41
N THR A 336 -31.67 -36.40 62.32
CA THR A 336 -30.45 -36.46 61.51
C THR A 336 -29.27 -35.90 62.28
N GLU A 337 -29.40 -34.79 63.00
CA GLU A 337 -28.36 -34.26 63.90
C GLU A 337 -28.06 -35.25 65.04
N ALA A 338 -29.06 -35.93 65.60
CA ALA A 338 -28.83 -36.97 66.60
C ALA A 338 -28.16 -38.22 66.00
N LEU A 339 -28.45 -38.57 64.74
CA LEU A 339 -27.78 -39.64 64.01
C LEU A 339 -26.36 -39.24 63.58
N GLU A 340 -26.13 -37.99 63.19
CA GLU A 340 -24.81 -37.43 62.86
C GLU A 340 -23.95 -37.32 64.11
N VAL A 341 -24.46 -36.81 65.24
CA VAL A 341 -23.74 -36.82 66.52
C VAL A 341 -23.46 -38.27 66.98
N ARG A 342 -24.34 -39.22 66.66
CA ARG A 342 -24.12 -40.65 66.94
C ARG A 342 -23.11 -41.31 65.98
N LEU A 343 -23.08 -40.92 64.71
CA LEU A 343 -22.11 -41.36 63.69
C LEU A 343 -20.75 -40.69 63.89
N GLU A 344 -20.69 -39.42 64.27
CA GLU A 344 -19.49 -38.74 64.73
C GLU A 344 -18.97 -39.39 66.01
N LYS A 345 -19.85 -39.72 66.96
CA LYS A 345 -19.45 -40.47 68.16
C LYS A 345 -18.94 -41.86 67.80
N GLN A 346 -19.62 -42.60 66.93
CA GLN A 346 -19.16 -43.90 66.44
C GLN A 346 -17.89 -43.83 65.58
N THR A 347 -17.62 -42.73 64.86
CA THR A 347 -16.36 -42.54 64.10
C THR A 347 -15.23 -41.99 64.96
N ARG A 348 -15.53 -41.28 66.06
CA ARG A 348 -14.57 -41.01 67.15
C ARG A 348 -14.24 -42.30 67.91
N GLU A 349 -15.24 -43.08 68.30
CA GLU A 349 -15.07 -44.40 68.91
C GLU A 349 -14.36 -45.39 67.97
N MET A 350 -14.63 -45.41 66.66
CA MET A 350 -13.86 -46.20 65.68
C MET A 350 -12.44 -45.69 65.48
N ARG A 351 -12.17 -44.38 65.67
CA ARG A 351 -10.81 -43.82 65.65
C ARG A 351 -10.05 -44.22 66.92
N ASP A 352 -10.72 -44.19 68.07
CA ASP A 352 -10.15 -44.66 69.35
C ASP A 352 -9.97 -46.18 69.40
N LEU A 353 -10.87 -46.96 68.79
CA LEU A 353 -10.73 -48.40 68.61
C LEU A 353 -9.65 -48.72 67.58
N ARG A 354 -9.48 -47.93 66.52
CA ARG A 354 -8.34 -48.06 65.58
C ARG A 354 -7.01 -47.75 66.25
N ASN A 355 -6.99 -46.83 67.21
CA ASN A 355 -5.81 -46.54 68.04
C ASN A 355 -5.55 -47.68 69.05
N ARG A 356 -6.56 -48.26 69.69
CA ARG A 356 -6.40 -49.39 70.64
C ARG A 356 -6.14 -50.74 69.95
N SER A 357 -6.59 -50.91 68.71
CA SER A 357 -6.28 -52.05 67.84
C SER A 357 -4.81 -52.07 67.39
N ALA A 358 -4.04 -51.01 67.70
CA ALA A 358 -2.58 -51.04 67.60
C ALA A 358 -1.88 -51.71 68.80
N GLU A 359 -2.56 -51.96 69.92
CA GLU A 359 -1.94 -52.43 71.17
C GLU A 359 -2.28 -53.88 71.55
N LEU A 360 -3.46 -54.41 71.22
CA LEU A 360 -3.87 -55.79 71.56
C LEU A 360 -4.51 -56.52 70.38
N GLY A 361 -3.84 -57.58 69.90
CA GLY A 361 -4.30 -58.40 68.79
C GLY A 361 -5.27 -59.50 69.21
N SER A 362 -6.29 -59.72 68.38
CA SER A 362 -7.03 -60.99 68.30
C SER A 362 -6.89 -61.54 66.88
N GLU A 363 -6.60 -62.83 66.76
CA GLU A 363 -6.29 -63.45 65.46
C GLU A 363 -7.54 -63.67 64.59
N ASP A 364 -8.74 -63.72 65.19
CA ASP A 364 -10.02 -63.80 64.47
C ASP A 364 -10.28 -62.56 63.61
N ALA A 365 -9.75 -61.40 64.00
CA ALA A 365 -9.78 -60.20 63.16
C ALA A 365 -8.81 -60.30 61.97
N ARG A 366 -7.74 -61.10 62.07
CA ARG A 366 -6.76 -61.32 61.00
C ARG A 366 -7.22 -62.37 59.99
N THR A 367 -7.97 -63.38 60.42
CA THR A 367 -8.51 -64.40 59.51
C THR A 367 -9.63 -63.84 58.64
N GLU A 368 -10.56 -63.05 59.20
CA GLU A 368 -11.65 -62.45 58.41
C GLU A 368 -11.16 -61.29 57.53
N ILE A 369 -10.25 -60.43 58.03
CA ILE A 369 -9.56 -59.45 57.17
C ILE A 369 -8.69 -60.16 56.13
N GLY A 370 -8.11 -61.33 56.45
CA GLY A 370 -7.38 -62.17 55.51
C GLY A 370 -8.28 -62.74 54.42
N ARG A 371 -9.49 -63.18 54.76
CA ARG A 371 -10.48 -63.66 53.78
C ARG A 371 -10.96 -62.55 52.85
N LEU A 372 -11.37 -61.42 53.43
CA LEU A 372 -11.84 -60.26 52.65
C LEU A 372 -10.70 -59.58 51.87
N ARG A 373 -9.44 -59.74 52.31
CA ARG A 373 -8.26 -59.44 51.48
C ARG A 373 -8.12 -60.44 50.35
N ASN A 374 -8.10 -61.74 50.60
CA ASN A 374 -7.97 -62.73 49.53
C ASN A 374 -9.09 -62.62 48.48
N GLU A 375 -10.32 -62.25 48.86
CA GLU A 375 -11.41 -61.97 47.91
C GLU A 375 -11.18 -60.65 47.14
N LEU A 376 -10.74 -59.57 47.80
CA LEU A 376 -10.41 -58.29 47.15
C LEU A 376 -9.13 -58.34 46.28
N ASP A 377 -8.14 -59.11 46.71
CA ASP A 377 -6.85 -59.28 46.08
C ASP A 377 -6.96 -60.32 44.95
N ALA A 378 -7.86 -61.31 45.02
CA ALA A 378 -8.26 -62.10 43.84
C ALA A 378 -9.06 -61.27 42.81
N GLU A 379 -9.92 -60.35 43.25
CA GLU A 379 -10.58 -59.38 42.34
C GLU A 379 -9.61 -58.29 41.82
N ARG A 380 -8.36 -58.25 42.32
CA ARG A 380 -7.25 -57.45 41.79
C ARG A 380 -6.36 -58.27 40.88
N GLU A 381 -5.93 -59.46 41.29
CA GLU A 381 -5.21 -60.41 40.43
C GLU A 381 -6.00 -60.67 39.15
N ALA A 382 -7.31 -60.92 39.20
CA ALA A 382 -8.13 -61.05 37.98
C ALA A 382 -8.15 -59.77 37.10
N ARG A 383 -7.98 -58.58 37.68
CA ARG A 383 -7.88 -57.31 36.92
C ARG A 383 -6.46 -56.97 36.49
N GLU A 384 -5.44 -57.44 37.19
CA GLU A 384 -4.03 -57.37 36.82
C GLU A 384 -3.67 -58.46 35.81
N GLU A 385 -4.46 -59.55 35.75
CA GLU A 385 -4.54 -60.51 34.65
C GLU A 385 -5.31 -59.92 33.46
N ASP A 386 -6.50 -59.30 33.61
CA ASP A 386 -7.16 -58.58 32.50
C ASP A 386 -6.27 -57.46 31.90
N LEU A 387 -5.58 -56.69 32.75
CA LEU A 387 -4.65 -55.65 32.34
C LEU A 387 -3.33 -56.24 31.84
N GLY A 388 -2.87 -57.35 32.41
CA GLY A 388 -1.69 -58.10 32.00
C GLY A 388 -1.86 -58.71 30.61
N GLU A 389 -3.00 -59.37 30.35
CA GLU A 389 -3.41 -59.79 29.00
C GLU A 389 -3.53 -58.59 28.05
N GLN A 390 -4.02 -57.44 28.52
CA GLN A 390 -4.08 -56.25 27.68
C GLN A 390 -2.69 -55.67 27.36
N ASP A 391 -1.75 -55.68 28.30
CA ASP A 391 -0.37 -55.23 28.09
C ASP A 391 0.48 -56.28 27.35
N ASP A 392 0.23 -57.57 27.52
CA ASP A 392 0.77 -58.66 26.70
C ASP A 392 0.19 -58.62 25.27
N LEU A 393 -1.08 -58.27 25.08
CA LEU A 393 -1.64 -57.98 23.76
C LEU A 393 -1.00 -56.72 23.17
N ARG A 394 -0.74 -55.66 23.95
CA ARG A 394 0.00 -54.48 23.48
C ARG A 394 1.48 -54.77 23.22
N TYR A 395 2.09 -55.71 23.95
CA TYR A 395 3.46 -56.17 23.74
C TYR A 395 3.53 -57.10 22.53
N ARG A 396 2.52 -57.95 22.32
CA ARG A 396 2.40 -58.82 21.15
C ARG A 396 2.04 -58.04 19.89
N ILE A 397 1.24 -56.97 20.00
CA ILE A 397 1.05 -56.00 18.92
C ILE A 397 2.38 -55.32 18.62
N ARG A 398 3.08 -54.75 19.61
CA ARG A 398 4.42 -54.14 19.39
C ARG A 398 5.48 -55.11 18.88
N GLU A 399 5.43 -56.38 19.26
CA GLU A 399 6.34 -57.42 18.77
C GLU A 399 5.95 -57.90 17.37
N LEU A 400 4.65 -57.90 17.00
CA LEU A 400 4.19 -58.14 15.64
C LEU A 400 4.43 -56.93 14.72
N GLU A 401 4.38 -55.71 15.25
CA GLU A 401 4.83 -54.47 14.59
C GLU A 401 6.35 -54.54 14.40
N ARG A 402 7.13 -54.84 15.45
CA ARG A 402 8.59 -55.03 15.36
C ARG A 402 8.98 -56.16 14.40
N GLN A 403 8.24 -57.26 14.36
CA GLN A 403 8.47 -58.35 13.40
C GLN A 403 7.98 -58.00 11.98
N LEU A 404 6.94 -57.17 11.84
CA LEU A 404 6.53 -56.64 10.53
C LEU A 404 7.56 -55.64 10.01
N ASP A 405 8.10 -54.78 10.87
CA ASP A 405 9.18 -53.85 10.56
C ASP A 405 10.48 -54.61 10.26
N GLU A 406 10.86 -55.63 11.04
CA GLU A 406 12.00 -56.51 10.70
C GLU A 406 11.78 -57.25 9.37
N MET A 407 10.56 -57.68 9.06
CA MET A 407 10.23 -58.33 7.78
C MET A 407 10.19 -57.32 6.62
N VAL A 408 9.74 -56.09 6.84
CA VAL A 408 9.75 -55.00 5.86
C VAL A 408 11.18 -54.55 5.63
N GLU A 409 12.00 -54.41 6.67
CA GLU A 409 13.40 -54.04 6.58
C GLU A 409 14.24 -55.18 5.99
N GLN A 410 13.90 -56.45 6.21
CA GLN A 410 14.47 -57.57 5.46
C GLN A 410 14.01 -57.58 3.99
N ASN A 411 12.77 -57.18 3.67
CA ASN A 411 12.31 -57.04 2.27
C ASN A 411 12.91 -55.81 1.57
N ILE A 412 13.27 -54.77 2.33
CA ILE A 412 14.03 -53.62 1.84
C ILE A 412 15.47 -54.06 1.61
N ARG A 413 16.16 -54.65 2.61
CA ARG A 413 17.53 -55.16 2.47
C ARG A 413 17.66 -56.20 1.35
N LEU A 414 16.71 -57.12 1.20
CA LEU A 414 16.68 -58.09 0.07
C LEU A 414 16.33 -57.47 -1.30
N ARG A 415 15.80 -56.24 -1.34
CA ARG A 415 15.75 -55.42 -2.57
C ARG A 415 17.06 -54.67 -2.78
N ASP A 416 17.52 -53.98 -1.75
CA ASP A 416 18.76 -53.19 -1.73
C ASP A 416 20.01 -54.03 -2.06
N ASP A 417 20.05 -55.30 -1.66
CA ASP A 417 21.11 -56.25 -2.03
C ASP A 417 20.94 -56.75 -3.48
N ALA A 418 19.71 -57.03 -3.92
CA ALA A 418 19.42 -57.44 -5.31
C ALA A 418 19.71 -56.32 -6.33
N ASP A 419 19.38 -55.07 -5.98
CA ASP A 419 19.68 -53.87 -6.77
C ASP A 419 21.18 -53.46 -6.69
N ARG A 420 21.96 -54.02 -5.74
CA ARG A 420 23.42 -53.82 -5.63
C ARG A 420 24.26 -54.91 -6.31
N GLU A 421 23.77 -56.14 -6.48
CA GLU A 421 24.51 -57.17 -7.23
C GLU A 421 24.48 -56.95 -8.76
N ASP A 422 23.42 -56.36 -9.33
CA ASP A 422 23.23 -56.21 -10.79
C ASP A 422 23.87 -54.95 -11.44
N GLN A 423 24.60 -54.13 -10.67
CA GLN A 423 25.37 -52.98 -11.22
C GLN A 423 26.87 -53.01 -10.93
N SER A 424 27.41 -54.18 -10.59
CA SER A 424 28.87 -54.42 -10.48
C SER A 424 29.58 -54.53 -11.84
N SER A 425 29.38 -53.56 -12.74
CA SER A 425 30.08 -53.48 -14.03
C SER A 425 30.15 -52.07 -14.63
N ALA A 426 31.29 -51.79 -15.31
CA ALA A 426 31.57 -50.60 -16.13
C ALA A 426 31.93 -49.26 -15.43
N ARG A 427 33.17 -49.20 -14.93
CA ARG A 427 34.19 -48.16 -15.22
C ARG A 427 33.92 -46.66 -14.92
N GLY A 428 34.75 -46.13 -14.01
CA GLY A 428 35.38 -44.80 -14.12
C GLY A 428 35.14 -43.88 -12.91
N ASP A 429 36.10 -43.07 -12.46
CA ASP A 429 37.56 -43.09 -12.62
C ASP A 429 38.21 -42.26 -11.48
N ASP A 430 39.53 -42.38 -11.31
CA ASP A 430 40.46 -41.56 -10.50
C ASP A 430 39.91 -40.60 -9.41
N SER A 431 40.19 -40.91 -8.13
CA SER A 431 41.23 -40.14 -7.42
C SER A 431 41.68 -40.79 -6.10
N SER A 432 42.93 -41.30 -6.08
CA SER A 432 43.99 -40.88 -5.12
C SER A 432 45.07 -41.95 -4.82
N ILE A 433 46.32 -41.51 -5.00
CA ILE A 433 47.51 -41.77 -4.18
C ILE A 433 48.03 -43.23 -3.99
N VAL A 434 49.15 -43.54 -4.67
CA VAL A 434 50.41 -44.15 -4.15
C VAL A 434 51.31 -44.48 -5.36
N GLY A 435 52.52 -43.90 -5.48
CA GLY A 435 53.30 -44.12 -6.72
C GLY A 435 54.65 -43.43 -6.96
N ARG A 436 55.62 -43.58 -6.04
CA ARG A 436 57.03 -43.91 -6.38
C ARG A 436 57.73 -43.23 -7.60
N GLY A 437 58.12 -41.96 -7.45
CA GLY A 437 59.48 -41.47 -7.75
C GLY A 437 60.01 -41.28 -9.19
N GLY A 438 60.67 -40.14 -9.43
CA GLY A 438 61.77 -40.00 -10.40
C GLY A 438 61.44 -39.35 -11.75
N ARG A 439 61.48 -38.00 -11.82
CA ARG A 439 61.79 -37.15 -13.01
C ARG A 439 61.75 -35.67 -12.63
N SER A 440 62.84 -35.15 -12.07
CA SER A 440 62.98 -33.74 -11.68
C SER A 440 64.41 -33.21 -11.82
N GLN A 441 65.18 -33.78 -12.76
CA GLN A 441 66.61 -33.48 -12.92
C GLN A 441 66.99 -33.12 -14.36
N ASP A 442 66.24 -33.61 -15.35
CA ASP A 442 66.56 -33.42 -16.78
C ASP A 442 66.30 -31.97 -17.27
N LEU A 443 65.24 -31.31 -16.79
CA LEU A 443 64.84 -29.95 -17.22
C LEU A 443 65.71 -28.81 -16.63
N PHE A 444 66.65 -29.11 -15.73
CA PHE A 444 67.66 -28.13 -15.29
C PHE A 444 68.98 -28.24 -16.06
N GLN A 445 69.19 -29.30 -16.85
CA GLN A 445 70.46 -29.56 -17.51
C GLN A 445 70.53 -28.96 -18.93
N GLU A 446 69.41 -28.89 -19.66
CA GLU A 446 69.33 -28.25 -20.99
C GLU A 446 69.52 -26.72 -20.95
N LEU A 447 69.16 -26.05 -19.84
CA LEU A 447 69.39 -24.60 -19.64
C LEU A 447 70.85 -24.24 -19.29
N ALA A 448 71.70 -25.25 -19.08
CA ALA A 448 73.14 -25.10 -18.83
C ALA A 448 73.98 -25.35 -20.10
N THR A 449 73.64 -26.38 -20.90
CA THR A 449 74.38 -26.73 -22.13
C THR A 449 74.34 -25.61 -23.17
N LEU A 450 73.16 -25.05 -23.44
CA LEU A 450 72.95 -23.96 -24.41
C LEU A 450 73.70 -22.66 -24.06
N ARG A 451 74.20 -22.50 -22.82
CA ARG A 451 75.08 -21.38 -22.43
C ARG A 451 76.57 -21.67 -22.62
N ALA A 452 76.98 -22.93 -22.62
CA ALA A 452 78.39 -23.32 -22.82
C ALA A 452 78.81 -23.20 -24.29
N GLU A 453 77.93 -23.60 -25.22
CA GLU A 453 78.24 -23.67 -26.65
C GLU A 453 78.49 -22.27 -27.27
N SER A 454 77.77 -21.24 -26.82
CA SER A 454 77.96 -19.85 -27.26
C SER A 454 79.28 -19.21 -26.75
N ALA A 455 79.90 -19.78 -25.72
CA ALA A 455 81.21 -19.34 -25.22
C ALA A 455 82.36 -19.93 -26.05
N ALA A 456 82.26 -21.21 -26.42
CA ALA A 456 83.31 -21.92 -27.17
C ALA A 456 83.55 -21.36 -28.58
N GLN A 457 82.52 -20.79 -29.23
CA GLN A 457 82.66 -20.21 -30.58
C GLN A 457 83.48 -18.91 -30.61
N ARG A 458 83.70 -18.24 -29.47
CA ARG A 458 84.42 -16.95 -29.41
C ARG A 458 85.93 -17.09 -29.31
N THR A 459 86.44 -18.23 -28.84
CA THR A 459 87.89 -18.42 -28.63
C THR A 459 88.65 -18.81 -29.91
N MET A 460 88.02 -19.54 -30.84
CA MET A 460 88.68 -19.94 -32.10
C MET A 460 88.98 -18.78 -33.06
N LEU A 461 88.30 -17.63 -32.92
CA LEU A 461 88.58 -16.45 -33.75
C LEU A 461 89.84 -15.68 -33.32
N ALA A 462 90.28 -15.82 -32.06
CA ALA A 462 91.49 -15.16 -31.57
C ALA A 462 92.77 -15.80 -32.12
N ALA A 463 92.81 -17.14 -32.18
CA ALA A 463 94.00 -17.92 -32.52
C ALA A 463 94.48 -17.80 -33.98
N ARG A 464 93.78 -17.03 -34.84
CA ARG A 464 94.18 -16.77 -36.24
C ARG A 464 94.85 -15.41 -36.46
N GLY A 465 94.97 -14.57 -35.44
CA GLY A 465 95.69 -13.28 -35.55
C GLY A 465 97.21 -13.44 -35.58
N ASP A 466 97.73 -14.33 -34.72
CA ASP A 466 99.15 -14.35 -34.35
C ASP A 466 100.07 -14.99 -35.40
N GLU A 467 99.55 -15.77 -36.35
CA GLU A 467 100.36 -16.38 -37.43
C GLU A 467 100.80 -15.37 -38.49
N LEU A 468 100.10 -14.24 -38.65
CA LEU A 468 100.24 -13.35 -39.81
C LEU A 468 101.41 -12.34 -39.69
N THR A 469 101.84 -12.03 -38.46
CA THR A 469 102.94 -11.07 -38.19
C THR A 469 104.32 -11.66 -38.46
N THR A 470 104.51 -12.95 -38.18
CA THR A 470 105.84 -13.61 -38.24
C THR A 470 106.44 -13.77 -39.64
N LEU A 471 105.66 -13.48 -40.69
CA LEU A 471 106.10 -13.56 -42.09
C LEU A 471 106.66 -12.23 -42.65
N GLN A 472 106.51 -11.10 -41.95
CA GLN A 472 106.93 -9.80 -42.49
C GLN A 472 108.43 -9.52 -42.24
N ASP A 473 108.96 -9.91 -41.09
CA ASP A 473 110.33 -9.59 -40.64
C ASP A 473 111.43 -10.19 -41.54
N GLN A 474 111.14 -11.24 -42.32
CA GLN A 474 112.14 -11.98 -43.11
C GLN A 474 112.57 -11.31 -44.42
N LEU A 475 111.95 -10.19 -44.80
CA LEU A 475 112.15 -9.57 -46.13
C LEU A 475 113.25 -8.48 -46.15
N GLU A 476 113.56 -7.85 -45.01
CA GLU A 476 114.38 -6.62 -45.00
C GLU A 476 115.90 -6.88 -45.07
N ASP A 477 116.39 -7.98 -44.49
CA ASP A 477 117.83 -8.31 -44.44
C ASP A 477 118.47 -8.39 -45.83
N THR A 478 117.73 -8.91 -46.83
CA THR A 478 118.25 -9.25 -48.17
C THR A 478 118.72 -8.06 -49.03
N LYS A 479 118.50 -6.82 -48.61
CA LYS A 479 118.82 -5.61 -49.39
C LYS A 479 120.24 -5.06 -49.20
N HIS A 480 120.95 -5.41 -48.13
CA HIS A 480 122.18 -4.70 -47.77
C HIS A 480 123.43 -5.13 -48.56
N ASP A 481 123.48 -6.38 -49.05
CA ASP A 481 124.69 -6.98 -49.63
C ASP A 481 125.13 -6.43 -51.00
N ILE A 482 124.33 -5.59 -51.65
CA ILE A 482 124.54 -5.19 -53.07
C ILE A 482 125.53 -4.02 -53.23
N HIS A 483 125.75 -3.19 -52.21
CA HIS A 483 126.40 -1.88 -52.38
C HIS A 483 127.93 -1.93 -52.57
N ASP A 484 128.62 -2.89 -51.98
CA ASP A 484 130.08 -2.83 -51.79
C ASP A 484 130.93 -3.08 -53.07
N LEU A 485 130.34 -3.57 -54.16
CA LEU A 485 131.08 -4.06 -55.33
C LEU A 485 131.53 -2.99 -56.35
N GLU A 486 131.00 -1.77 -56.30
CA GLU A 486 131.21 -0.77 -57.39
C GLU A 486 132.57 -0.05 -57.33
N LEU A 487 133.31 -0.13 -56.22
CA LEU A 487 134.41 0.80 -55.92
C LEU A 487 135.76 0.45 -56.59
N GLU A 488 136.00 -0.80 -56.99
CA GLU A 488 137.34 -1.27 -57.41
C GLU A 488 137.77 -0.83 -58.83
N LEU A 489 136.82 -0.56 -59.72
CA LEU A 489 137.08 -0.46 -61.17
C LEU A 489 137.96 0.75 -61.57
N GLN A 490 137.92 1.84 -60.80
CA GLN A 490 138.46 3.16 -61.21
C GLN A 490 139.99 3.31 -61.20
N GLN A 491 140.77 2.33 -60.73
CA GLN A 491 142.21 2.54 -60.49
C GLN A 491 143.15 2.26 -61.68
N GLN A 492 142.75 1.48 -62.68
CA GLN A 492 143.72 0.87 -63.63
C GLN A 492 144.23 1.80 -64.74
N GLU A 493 143.51 2.86 -65.11
CA GLU A 493 143.73 3.55 -66.39
C GLU A 493 144.98 4.47 -66.45
N ARG A 494 145.54 4.87 -65.30
CA ARG A 494 146.50 5.99 -65.21
C ARG A 494 147.95 5.68 -65.64
N MET A 495 148.27 4.48 -66.13
CA MET A 495 149.66 3.99 -66.22
C MET A 495 150.35 3.99 -67.60
N ARG A 496 149.67 4.36 -68.71
CA ARG A 496 150.16 4.02 -70.08
C ARG A 496 150.94 5.11 -70.86
N ALA A 497 151.11 6.33 -70.36
CA ALA A 497 151.55 7.48 -71.20
C ALA A 497 153.03 7.92 -71.05
N ARG A 498 154.03 7.10 -71.42
CA ARG A 498 155.46 7.52 -71.46
C ARG A 498 156.34 6.80 -72.53
N SER A 499 156.38 7.35 -73.75
CA SER A 499 157.45 7.23 -74.78
C SER A 499 157.08 8.13 -76.01
N GLU A 500 157.86 8.42 -77.07
CA GLU A 500 159.27 8.16 -77.49
C GLU A 500 159.91 9.45 -78.07
N ARG A 501 161.19 9.40 -78.54
CA ARG A 501 161.78 10.18 -79.69
C ARG A 501 163.33 10.05 -79.77
N SER A 502 163.90 10.08 -80.99
CA SER A 502 165.22 10.65 -81.44
C SER A 502 165.85 9.83 -82.60
N MET A 503 166.40 10.41 -83.70
CA MET A 503 167.84 10.77 -83.88
C MET A 503 168.12 11.47 -85.27
N SER A 504 169.39 11.74 -85.63
CA SER A 504 169.85 12.66 -86.72
C SER A 504 170.98 12.12 -87.65
N ILE A 505 171.30 12.81 -88.77
CA ILE A 505 172.24 12.44 -89.88
C ILE A 505 173.08 13.67 -90.38
N ALA A 506 174.26 13.48 -91.00
CA ALA A 506 175.09 14.56 -91.60
C ALA A 506 175.96 14.18 -92.86
N ASP A 507 176.38 15.22 -93.60
CA ASP A 507 177.06 15.36 -94.92
C ASP A 507 177.94 14.23 -95.57
N ARG A 508 177.50 13.80 -96.77
CA ARG A 508 178.04 14.16 -98.11
C ARG A 508 179.48 13.75 -98.55
N GLY A 509 179.53 12.68 -99.34
CA GLY A 509 179.87 12.82 -100.78
C GLY A 509 181.26 12.38 -101.29
N LYS A 510 181.30 11.24 -101.99
CA LYS A 510 182.23 10.99 -103.12
C LYS A 510 181.53 10.62 -104.44
N THR A 511 180.27 11.06 -104.57
CA THR A 511 179.65 11.56 -105.80
C THR A 511 179.93 10.80 -107.11
N ILE A 512 179.11 9.78 -107.39
CA ILE A 512 177.96 9.95 -108.30
C ILE A 512 177.09 8.69 -108.26
N GLU A 513 177.70 7.50 -108.39
CA GLU A 513 176.98 6.21 -108.48
C GLU A 513 176.17 5.86 -107.22
N GLN A 514 176.56 6.37 -106.05
CA GLN A 514 175.80 6.18 -104.80
C GLN A 514 174.48 6.97 -104.75
N LEU A 515 174.38 8.09 -105.48
CA LEU A 515 173.22 8.99 -105.42
C LEU A 515 172.00 8.47 -106.20
N GLU A 516 172.19 7.46 -107.05
CA GLU A 516 171.08 6.82 -107.77
C GLU A 516 170.37 5.79 -106.87
N GLN A 517 171.11 4.98 -106.09
CA GLN A 517 170.51 4.02 -105.13
C GLN A 517 169.74 4.72 -104.00
N GLU A 518 170.29 5.79 -103.41
CA GLU A 518 169.60 6.57 -102.38
C GLU A 518 168.27 7.19 -102.90
N ASN A 519 168.16 7.42 -104.21
CA ASN A 519 166.96 8.02 -104.82
C ASN A 519 165.75 7.08 -104.78
N ASP A 520 165.97 5.78 -104.97
CA ASP A 520 164.91 4.77 -104.98
C ASP A 520 164.46 4.40 -103.55
N GLU A 521 165.39 4.28 -102.59
CA GLU A 521 165.02 4.10 -101.17
C GLU A 521 164.17 5.26 -100.60
N HIS A 522 164.25 6.45 -101.22
CA HIS A 522 163.39 7.58 -100.88
C HIS A 522 162.02 7.53 -101.56
N ARG A 523 161.86 6.83 -102.70
CA ARG A 523 160.56 6.57 -103.33
C ARG A 523 159.74 5.56 -102.52
N ASP A 524 160.36 4.46 -102.10
CA ASP A 524 159.67 3.39 -101.38
C ASP A 524 159.12 3.87 -100.02
N ARG A 525 159.88 4.70 -99.30
CA ARG A 525 159.40 5.33 -98.06
C ARG A 525 158.27 6.34 -98.28
N ALA A 526 158.25 7.05 -99.40
CA ALA A 526 157.15 7.94 -99.74
C ALA A 526 155.86 7.16 -100.08
N ALA A 527 155.98 5.99 -100.72
CA ALA A 527 154.85 5.09 -100.95
C ALA A 527 154.29 4.50 -99.64
N GLY A 528 155.15 4.15 -98.68
CA GLY A 528 154.73 3.66 -97.36
C GLY A 528 153.84 4.64 -96.60
N HIS A 529 154.27 5.91 -96.48
CA HIS A 529 153.46 6.94 -95.80
C HIS A 529 152.18 7.33 -96.57
N ALA A 530 152.14 7.13 -97.90
CA ALA A 530 150.89 7.33 -98.65
C ALA A 530 149.82 6.29 -98.27
N LEU A 531 150.21 5.02 -98.11
CA LEU A 531 149.31 3.94 -97.66
C LEU A 531 148.88 4.13 -96.20
N GLU A 532 149.77 4.63 -95.33
CA GLU A 532 149.46 4.96 -93.93
C GLU A 532 148.41 6.07 -93.82
N VAL A 533 148.50 7.10 -94.68
CA VAL A 533 147.49 8.17 -94.78
C VAL A 533 146.17 7.65 -95.35
N GLU A 534 146.19 6.74 -96.32
CA GLU A 534 144.97 6.10 -96.86
C GLU A 534 144.26 5.25 -95.79
N GLN A 535 145.01 4.49 -94.99
CA GLN A 535 144.47 3.71 -93.87
C GLN A 535 143.82 4.61 -92.81
N LEU A 536 144.49 5.68 -92.39
CA LEU A 536 143.93 6.65 -91.43
C LEU A 536 142.70 7.39 -91.98
N GLN A 537 142.58 7.58 -93.29
CA GLN A 537 141.37 8.13 -93.92
C GLN A 537 140.21 7.13 -93.92
N ILE A 538 140.49 5.83 -94.07
CA ILE A 538 139.47 4.77 -93.94
C ILE A 538 138.98 4.69 -92.48
N GLU A 539 139.90 4.65 -91.50
CA GLU A 539 139.54 4.64 -90.07
C GLU A 539 138.73 5.88 -89.66
N LEU A 540 139.09 7.07 -90.16
CA LEU A 540 138.33 8.30 -89.92
C LEU A 540 136.91 8.18 -90.49
N ALA A 541 136.75 7.74 -91.74
CA ALA A 541 135.45 7.57 -92.37
C ALA A 541 134.60 6.45 -91.72
N GLU A 542 135.22 5.46 -91.09
CA GLU A 542 134.51 4.47 -90.26
C GLU A 542 134.00 5.09 -88.95
N LYS A 543 134.79 5.95 -88.30
CA LYS A 543 134.35 6.68 -87.10
C LYS A 543 133.33 7.78 -87.37
N GLU A 544 133.38 8.43 -88.52
CA GLU A 544 132.33 9.37 -88.95
C GLU A 544 130.97 8.64 -89.09
N ARG A 545 130.94 7.46 -89.71
CA ARG A 545 129.71 6.64 -89.82
C ARG A 545 129.20 6.10 -88.48
N GLU A 546 130.10 5.73 -87.57
CA GLU A 546 129.72 5.31 -86.20
C GLU A 546 129.05 6.45 -85.42
N ILE A 547 129.54 7.68 -85.60
CA ILE A 547 128.92 8.89 -85.01
C ILE A 547 127.55 9.18 -85.66
N GLU A 548 127.44 9.10 -86.99
CA GLU A 548 126.16 9.28 -87.70
C GLU A 548 125.08 8.28 -87.22
N ALA A 549 125.44 7.00 -87.07
CA ALA A 549 124.52 5.96 -86.57
C ALA A 549 124.06 6.22 -85.12
N LEU A 550 124.97 6.65 -84.24
CA LEU A 550 124.63 6.97 -82.84
C LEU A 550 123.75 8.23 -82.71
N LEU A 551 123.85 9.16 -83.65
CA LEU A 551 122.94 10.31 -83.76
C LEU A 551 121.56 9.89 -84.26
N GLU A 552 121.47 9.03 -85.28
CA GLU A 552 120.19 8.47 -85.75
C GLU A 552 119.49 7.65 -84.65
N GLU A 553 120.23 6.84 -83.88
CA GLU A 553 119.70 6.15 -82.70
C GLU A 553 119.24 7.11 -81.58
N HIS A 554 119.86 8.27 -81.44
CA HIS A 554 119.43 9.30 -80.48
C HIS A 554 118.13 9.98 -80.93
N ASP A 555 118.06 10.40 -82.19
CA ASP A 555 116.91 11.15 -82.72
C ASP A 555 115.67 10.26 -82.85
N ASN A 556 115.83 8.95 -83.13
CA ASN A 556 114.74 7.98 -83.05
C ASN A 556 114.21 7.84 -81.60
N ARG A 557 115.08 7.70 -80.60
CA ARG A 557 114.67 7.66 -79.18
C ARG A 557 114.01 8.95 -78.73
N SER A 558 114.45 10.11 -79.24
CA SER A 558 113.80 11.39 -78.97
C SER A 558 112.39 11.43 -79.55
N GLN A 559 112.19 10.92 -80.78
CA GLN A 559 110.86 10.84 -81.41
C GLN A 559 109.91 9.89 -80.67
N ASP A 560 110.39 8.73 -80.21
CA ASP A 560 109.60 7.79 -79.40
C ASP A 560 109.13 8.42 -78.08
N GLN A 561 110.01 9.16 -77.39
CA GLN A 561 109.65 9.91 -76.18
C GLN A 561 108.63 11.02 -76.47
N ASP A 562 108.83 11.75 -77.56
CA ASP A 562 107.91 12.78 -78.05
C ASP A 562 106.53 12.22 -78.40
N LEU A 563 106.42 10.96 -78.82
CA LEU A 563 105.14 10.28 -79.08
C LEU A 563 104.49 9.80 -77.78
N GLN A 564 105.25 9.25 -76.84
CA GLN A 564 104.75 8.82 -75.52
C GLN A 564 104.20 10.02 -74.71
N ILE A 565 104.89 11.17 -74.73
CA ILE A 565 104.40 12.39 -74.08
C ILE A 565 103.07 12.84 -74.70
N LYS A 566 102.93 12.80 -76.03
CA LYS A 566 101.68 13.19 -76.72
C LYS A 566 100.53 12.23 -76.43
N GLN A 567 100.79 10.93 -76.25
CA GLN A 567 99.79 9.94 -75.83
C GLN A 567 99.31 10.22 -74.41
N ILE A 568 100.25 10.38 -73.46
CA ILE A 568 99.94 10.71 -72.06
C ILE A 568 99.16 12.04 -71.98
N ASP A 569 99.57 13.07 -72.72
CA ASP A 569 98.87 14.36 -72.79
C ASP A 569 97.42 14.24 -73.31
N GLU A 570 97.13 13.30 -74.21
CA GLU A 570 95.78 13.04 -74.72
C GLU A 570 94.95 12.24 -73.72
N GLU A 571 95.52 11.20 -73.10
CA GLU A 571 94.90 10.42 -72.02
C GLU A 571 94.50 11.32 -70.83
N TRP A 572 95.36 12.29 -70.47
CA TRP A 572 95.01 13.30 -69.45
C TRP A 572 93.94 14.29 -69.92
N ARG A 573 93.85 14.63 -71.21
CA ARG A 573 92.77 15.46 -71.74
C ARG A 573 91.43 14.73 -71.68
N GLU A 574 91.36 13.50 -72.18
CA GLU A 574 90.16 12.67 -72.13
C GLU A 574 89.68 12.45 -70.68
N ALA A 575 90.61 12.16 -69.74
CA ALA A 575 90.27 11.99 -68.33
C ALA A 575 89.77 13.28 -67.65
N VAL A 576 90.23 14.46 -68.08
CA VAL A 576 89.72 15.75 -67.60
C VAL A 576 88.35 16.06 -68.20
N GLU A 577 88.15 15.83 -69.50
CA GLU A 577 86.85 16.05 -70.16
C GLU A 577 85.76 15.11 -69.60
N GLU A 578 86.09 13.84 -69.32
CA GLU A 578 85.18 12.94 -68.59
C GLU A 578 84.85 13.45 -67.18
N ALA A 579 85.83 14.01 -66.46
CA ALA A 579 85.62 14.53 -65.11
C ALA A 579 84.78 15.81 -65.10
N GLU A 580 84.93 16.68 -66.11
CA GLU A 580 84.07 17.86 -66.29
C GLU A 580 82.66 17.47 -66.73
N ALA A 581 82.49 16.48 -67.62
CA ALA A 581 81.18 15.95 -67.99
C ALA A 581 80.43 15.37 -66.78
N ARG A 582 81.06 14.47 -66.01
CA ARG A 582 80.48 13.90 -64.77
C ARG A 582 80.13 14.97 -63.73
N LYS A 583 80.89 16.07 -63.70
CA LYS A 583 80.61 17.21 -62.82
C LYS A 583 79.40 18.03 -63.29
N ILE A 584 79.19 18.18 -64.60
CA ILE A 584 77.98 18.81 -65.15
C ILE A 584 76.75 17.95 -64.85
N GLU A 585 76.80 16.65 -65.16
CA GLU A 585 75.72 15.70 -64.83
C GLU A 585 75.35 15.72 -63.33
N ALA A 586 76.35 15.85 -62.45
CA ALA A 586 76.15 15.95 -61.01
C ALA A 586 75.58 17.31 -60.54
N LEU A 587 75.78 18.39 -61.32
CA LEU A 587 75.16 19.70 -61.07
C LEU A 587 73.71 19.74 -61.58
N ASP A 588 73.46 19.21 -62.78
CA ASP A 588 72.11 19.11 -63.35
C ASP A 588 71.20 18.24 -62.44
N MET A 589 71.73 17.10 -61.95
CA MET A 589 71.05 16.28 -60.93
C MET A 589 70.92 16.92 -59.54
N LEU A 590 71.67 18.00 -59.25
CA LEU A 590 71.47 18.80 -58.04
C LEU A 590 70.37 19.84 -58.27
N GLU A 591 70.36 20.52 -59.42
CA GLU A 591 69.31 21.49 -59.79
C GLU A 591 67.93 20.83 -59.85
N GLU A 592 67.80 19.65 -60.47
CA GLU A 592 66.56 18.84 -60.43
C GLU A 592 66.07 18.57 -58.99
N ARG A 593 66.99 18.33 -58.05
CA ARG A 593 66.66 17.98 -56.66
C ARG A 593 66.42 19.20 -55.79
N GLU A 594 67.04 20.33 -56.09
CA GLU A 594 66.71 21.62 -55.48
C GLU A 594 65.32 22.08 -55.94
N ASP A 595 64.94 21.84 -57.19
CA ASP A 595 63.57 22.04 -57.69
C ASP A 595 62.57 21.07 -57.06
N ASP A 596 62.81 19.75 -57.03
CA ASP A 596 61.96 18.77 -56.30
C ASP A 596 61.72 19.20 -54.84
N VAL A 597 62.77 19.68 -54.15
CA VAL A 597 62.70 20.14 -52.75
C VAL A 597 61.94 21.46 -52.61
N GLN A 598 62.07 22.39 -53.56
CA GLN A 598 61.24 23.59 -53.60
C GLN A 598 59.76 23.24 -53.82
N ASP A 599 59.47 22.38 -54.79
CA ASP A 599 58.11 21.97 -55.16
C ASP A 599 57.42 21.22 -54.01
N LEU A 600 58.16 20.38 -53.27
CA LEU A 600 57.72 19.76 -52.02
C LEU A 600 57.58 20.78 -50.88
N SER A 601 58.46 21.78 -50.79
CA SER A 601 58.35 22.87 -49.81
C SER A 601 57.09 23.70 -50.03
N GLU A 602 56.71 23.99 -51.27
CA GLU A 602 55.47 24.70 -51.59
C GLU A 602 54.22 23.87 -51.29
N LYS A 603 54.20 22.59 -51.67
CA LYS A 603 53.11 21.66 -51.31
C LYS A 603 52.94 21.53 -49.80
N CYS A 604 54.04 21.46 -49.04
CA CYS A 604 54.00 21.48 -47.57
C CYS A 604 53.46 22.80 -47.00
N LYS A 605 53.81 23.96 -47.57
CA LYS A 605 53.24 25.26 -47.15
C LYS A 605 51.73 25.33 -47.41
N GLN A 606 51.29 24.85 -48.58
CA GLN A 606 49.87 24.80 -48.95
C GLN A 606 49.08 23.88 -48.01
N LEU A 607 49.57 22.66 -47.75
CA LEU A 607 48.94 21.74 -46.81
C LEU A 607 48.90 22.27 -45.36
N VAL A 608 49.92 23.03 -44.93
CA VAL A 608 49.89 23.71 -43.61
C VAL A 608 48.82 24.80 -43.59
N GLN A 609 48.67 25.60 -44.67
CA GLN A 609 47.62 26.61 -44.76
C GLN A 609 46.22 25.99 -44.78
N GLU A 610 46.00 24.90 -45.53
CA GLU A 610 44.74 24.15 -45.51
C GLU A 610 44.43 23.58 -44.11
N ILE A 611 45.44 23.13 -43.36
CA ILE A 611 45.28 22.68 -41.96
C ILE A 611 44.93 23.86 -41.04
N GLU A 612 45.62 25.00 -41.16
CA GLU A 612 45.32 26.20 -40.36
C GLU A 612 43.90 26.72 -40.62
N GLU A 613 43.43 26.74 -41.87
CA GLU A 613 42.06 27.11 -42.23
C GLU A 613 41.03 26.12 -41.68
N LEU A 614 41.26 24.80 -41.81
CA LEU A 614 40.38 23.77 -41.25
C LEU A 614 40.38 23.73 -39.71
N GLU A 615 41.47 24.13 -39.05
CA GLU A 615 41.51 24.29 -37.59
C GLU A 615 40.69 25.51 -37.14
N ILE A 616 40.77 26.65 -37.84
CA ILE A 616 39.92 27.81 -37.59
C ILE A 616 38.44 27.47 -37.79
N GLU A 617 38.06 26.85 -38.91
CA GLU A 617 36.67 26.39 -39.13
C GLU A 617 36.21 25.43 -38.02
N ARG A 618 37.10 24.55 -37.55
CA ARG A 618 36.80 23.59 -36.47
C ARG A 618 36.60 24.29 -35.12
N GLU A 619 37.35 25.33 -34.81
CA GLU A 619 37.18 26.16 -33.61
C GLU A 619 35.87 26.97 -33.66
N GLU A 620 35.56 27.61 -34.79
CA GLU A 620 34.29 28.33 -34.99
C GLU A 620 33.10 27.37 -34.84
N ASN A 621 33.13 26.21 -35.51
CA ASN A 621 32.13 25.16 -35.34
C ASN A 621 32.07 24.63 -33.90
N ALA A 622 33.19 24.61 -33.15
CA ALA A 622 33.18 24.20 -31.73
C ALA A 622 32.50 25.24 -30.84
N HIS A 623 32.73 26.54 -31.09
CA HIS A 623 32.04 27.63 -30.41
C HIS A 623 30.54 27.68 -30.73
N GLU A 624 30.14 27.48 -31.99
CA GLU A 624 28.71 27.37 -32.35
C GLU A 624 28.04 26.18 -31.66
N ARG A 625 28.67 25.00 -31.67
CA ARG A 625 28.18 23.82 -30.93
C ARG A 625 28.07 24.11 -29.44
N GLN A 626 29.03 24.79 -28.83
CA GLN A 626 28.99 25.15 -27.40
C GLN A 626 27.85 26.15 -27.09
N ALA A 627 27.61 27.13 -27.97
CA ALA A 627 26.50 28.06 -27.85
C ALA A 627 25.14 27.36 -27.94
N LEU A 628 24.97 26.50 -28.96
CA LEU A 628 23.76 25.67 -29.13
C LEU A 628 23.54 24.72 -27.96
N THR A 629 24.59 24.09 -27.41
CA THR A 629 24.50 23.27 -26.20
C THR A 629 24.03 24.10 -25.01
N SER A 630 24.57 25.31 -24.81
CA SER A 630 24.14 26.20 -23.72
C SER A 630 22.67 26.64 -23.87
N ASP A 631 22.18 26.85 -25.10
CA ASP A 631 20.77 27.18 -25.33
C ASP A 631 19.85 25.96 -25.18
N LEU A 632 20.29 24.75 -25.56
CA LEU A 632 19.59 23.51 -25.25
C LEU A 632 19.52 23.24 -23.73
N GLU A 633 20.58 23.55 -22.97
CA GLU A 633 20.58 23.46 -21.51
C GLU A 633 19.58 24.43 -20.86
N LYS A 634 19.46 25.66 -21.38
CA LYS A 634 18.46 26.66 -20.95
C LYS A 634 17.05 26.20 -21.26
N LEU A 635 16.80 25.71 -22.48
CA LEU A 635 15.50 25.17 -22.90
C LEU A 635 15.12 23.95 -22.07
N ALA A 636 16.04 23.02 -21.82
CA ALA A 636 15.83 21.90 -20.91
C ALA A 636 15.59 22.35 -19.46
N GLY A 637 16.17 23.47 -19.04
CA GLY A 637 15.86 24.15 -17.77
C GLY A 637 14.40 24.62 -17.72
N GLN A 638 13.98 25.39 -18.71
CA GLN A 638 12.60 25.90 -18.83
C GLN A 638 11.57 24.77 -18.97
N ILE A 639 11.89 23.68 -19.67
CA ILE A 639 11.05 22.48 -19.74
C ILE A 639 10.89 21.87 -18.34
N ARG A 640 11.98 21.65 -17.60
CA ARG A 640 11.92 21.12 -16.23
C ARG A 640 11.20 22.04 -15.24
N GLU A 641 11.28 23.35 -15.43
CA GLU A 641 10.50 24.33 -14.66
C GLU A 641 9.00 24.22 -14.99
N LEU A 642 8.63 24.09 -16.26
CA LEU A 642 7.24 23.92 -16.71
C LEU A 642 6.65 22.54 -16.34
N GLU A 643 7.47 21.49 -16.33
CA GLU A 643 7.10 20.14 -15.86
C GLU A 643 6.82 20.17 -14.35
N ALA A 644 7.72 20.74 -13.54
CA ALA A 644 7.48 20.93 -12.11
C ALA A 644 6.25 21.82 -11.84
N GLU A 645 6.03 22.85 -12.66
CA GLU A 645 4.81 23.67 -12.62
C GLU A 645 3.54 22.90 -13.04
N LEU A 646 3.64 21.82 -13.80
CA LEU A 646 2.52 20.97 -14.20
C LEU A 646 2.21 19.93 -13.09
N ASP A 647 3.23 19.25 -12.58
CA ASP A 647 3.13 18.38 -11.40
C ASP A 647 2.49 19.13 -10.21
N GLU A 648 2.92 20.38 -9.96
CA GLU A 648 2.32 21.23 -8.94
C GLU A 648 0.83 21.56 -9.21
N LYS A 649 0.38 21.55 -10.46
CA LYS A 649 -1.04 21.81 -10.80
C LYS A 649 -1.85 20.52 -10.70
N ASP A 650 -1.31 19.39 -11.13
CA ASP A 650 -1.99 18.09 -11.06
C ASP A 650 -2.16 17.62 -9.61
N ILE A 651 -1.18 17.84 -8.73
CA ILE A 651 -1.33 17.63 -7.28
C ILE A 651 -2.50 18.48 -6.72
N LYS A 652 -2.62 19.75 -7.13
CA LYS A 652 -3.72 20.62 -6.69
C LYS A 652 -5.07 20.19 -7.29
N VAL A 653 -5.09 19.60 -8.49
CA VAL A 653 -6.30 19.01 -9.09
C VAL A 653 -6.73 17.78 -8.31
N ASP A 654 -5.81 16.89 -7.92
CA ASP A 654 -6.11 15.71 -7.10
C ASP A 654 -6.57 16.09 -5.69
N GLU A 655 -5.96 17.10 -5.05
CA GLU A 655 -6.44 17.66 -3.77
C GLU A 655 -7.88 18.19 -3.89
N LEU A 656 -8.18 18.96 -4.95
CA LEU A 656 -9.52 19.50 -5.21
C LEU A 656 -10.53 18.41 -5.57
N ALA A 657 -10.14 17.39 -6.32
CA ALA A 657 -10.98 16.23 -6.64
C ALA A 657 -11.26 15.38 -5.39
N GLY A 658 -10.27 15.21 -4.51
CA GLY A 658 -10.43 14.59 -3.20
C GLY A 658 -11.41 15.37 -2.31
N ALA A 659 -11.27 16.69 -2.23
CA ALA A 659 -12.16 17.58 -1.48
C ALA A 659 -13.58 17.64 -2.06
N LEU A 660 -13.74 17.57 -3.38
CA LEU A 660 -15.05 17.44 -4.02
C LEU A 660 -15.70 16.10 -3.65
N LYS A 661 -14.95 14.99 -3.70
CA LYS A 661 -15.44 13.65 -3.40
C LYS A 661 -15.77 13.42 -1.92
N THR A 662 -15.17 14.19 -1.01
CA THR A 662 -15.65 14.25 0.40
C THR A 662 -16.90 15.10 0.52
N ALA A 663 -16.96 16.28 -0.12
CA ALA A 663 -18.17 17.12 -0.13
C ALA A 663 -19.40 16.40 -0.75
N GLU A 664 -19.20 15.59 -1.79
CA GLU A 664 -20.24 14.75 -2.40
C GLU A 664 -20.75 13.67 -1.42
N ARG A 665 -19.85 13.02 -0.66
CA ARG A 665 -20.26 12.09 0.41
C ARG A 665 -21.02 12.79 1.53
N ASP A 666 -20.49 13.92 2.00
CA ASP A 666 -21.14 14.79 2.98
C ASP A 666 -22.57 15.17 2.56
N VAL A 667 -22.80 15.40 1.27
CA VAL A 667 -24.13 15.68 0.70
C VAL A 667 -24.98 14.41 0.60
N GLN A 668 -24.44 13.27 0.19
CA GLN A 668 -25.16 11.99 0.15
C GLN A 668 -25.56 11.48 1.55
N GLU A 669 -24.70 11.65 2.56
CA GLU A 669 -24.99 11.33 3.96
C GLU A 669 -26.07 12.25 4.53
N LYS A 670 -26.05 13.55 4.18
CA LYS A 670 -27.12 14.49 4.52
C LYS A 670 -28.43 14.16 3.79
N GLN A 671 -28.39 13.78 2.51
CA GLN A 671 -29.57 13.33 1.78
C GLN A 671 -30.18 12.06 2.36
N THR A 672 -29.37 11.02 2.60
CA THR A 672 -29.86 9.75 3.18
C THR A 672 -30.39 9.92 4.61
N THR A 673 -29.80 10.80 5.43
CA THR A 673 -30.37 11.13 6.75
C THR A 673 -31.66 11.98 6.65
N TYR A 674 -31.78 12.90 5.69
CA TYR A 674 -33.05 13.57 5.41
C TYR A 674 -34.12 12.60 4.89
N ASP A 675 -33.79 11.66 4.02
CA ASP A 675 -34.73 10.64 3.52
C ASP A 675 -35.16 9.65 4.63
N GLN A 676 -34.26 9.29 5.54
CA GLN A 676 -34.59 8.55 6.76
C GLN A 676 -35.52 9.35 7.67
N MET A 677 -35.28 10.65 7.85
CA MET A 677 -36.15 11.51 8.65
C MET A 677 -37.53 11.72 8.01
N ILE A 678 -37.59 11.87 6.68
CA ILE A 678 -38.83 11.97 5.89
C ILE A 678 -39.62 10.66 5.97
N THR A 679 -38.98 9.50 5.79
CA THR A 679 -39.66 8.20 5.89
C THR A 679 -40.13 7.90 7.32
N ALA A 680 -39.34 8.22 8.34
CA ALA A 680 -39.77 8.14 9.74
C ALA A 680 -40.96 9.08 10.05
N MET A 681 -40.96 10.31 9.53
CA MET A 681 -42.11 11.22 9.64
C MET A 681 -43.34 10.73 8.87
N GLN A 682 -43.16 10.08 7.71
CA GLN A 682 -44.26 9.46 6.96
C GLN A 682 -44.84 8.24 7.69
N GLU A 683 -44.01 7.42 8.34
CA GLU A 683 -44.46 6.30 9.16
C GLU A 683 -45.15 6.78 10.46
N GLN A 684 -44.62 7.82 11.11
CA GLN A 684 -45.32 8.48 12.22
C GLN A 684 -46.67 9.05 11.76
N LEU A 685 -46.72 9.78 10.64
CA LEU A 685 -47.97 10.29 10.07
C LEU A 685 -48.94 9.13 9.72
N GLY A 686 -48.42 8.00 9.24
CA GLY A 686 -49.16 6.77 8.97
C GLY A 686 -49.77 6.16 10.23
N THR A 687 -48.98 5.98 11.29
CA THR A 687 -49.46 5.45 12.58
C THR A 687 -50.40 6.42 13.30
N HIS A 688 -50.21 7.74 13.17
CA HIS A 688 -51.17 8.73 13.67
C HIS A 688 -52.48 8.72 12.87
N LYS A 689 -52.44 8.58 11.54
CA LYS A 689 -53.65 8.37 10.72
C LYS A 689 -54.37 7.06 11.06
N ALA A 690 -53.62 5.97 11.25
CA ALA A 690 -54.17 4.69 11.68
C ALA A 690 -54.87 4.81 13.03
N ARG A 691 -54.19 5.36 14.06
CA ARG A 691 -54.78 5.64 15.38
C ARG A 691 -56.00 6.57 15.30
N ALA A 692 -55.98 7.59 14.46
CA ALA A 692 -57.14 8.47 14.27
C ALA A 692 -58.33 7.73 13.64
N SER A 693 -58.09 6.86 12.65
CA SER A 693 -59.13 6.01 12.06
C SER A 693 -59.67 4.97 13.06
N GLU A 694 -58.79 4.37 13.87
CA GLU A 694 -59.16 3.42 14.90
C GLU A 694 -59.98 4.10 16.01
N LEU A 695 -59.56 5.27 16.50
CA LEU A 695 -60.32 6.09 17.45
C LEU A 695 -61.67 6.51 16.87
N THR A 696 -61.77 6.78 15.57
CA THR A 696 -63.04 7.10 14.90
C THR A 696 -63.97 5.88 14.86
N ILE A 697 -63.43 4.69 14.56
CA ILE A 697 -64.18 3.41 14.59
C ILE A 697 -64.62 3.07 16.02
N GLN A 698 -63.72 3.21 17.01
CA GLN A 698 -64.03 3.01 18.43
C GLN A 698 -65.07 4.02 18.93
N HIS A 699 -65.00 5.28 18.49
CA HIS A 699 -66.00 6.31 18.82
C HIS A 699 -67.37 5.94 18.24
N GLY A 700 -67.47 5.66 16.94
CA GLY A 700 -68.73 5.25 16.31
C GLY A 700 -69.31 3.96 16.92
N ALA A 701 -68.46 3.00 17.31
CA ALA A 701 -68.88 1.81 18.06
C ALA A 701 -69.42 2.16 19.45
N LYS A 702 -68.76 3.09 20.18
CA LYS A 702 -69.21 3.57 21.50
C LYS A 702 -70.44 4.46 21.45
N GLU A 703 -70.67 5.18 20.35
CA GLU A 703 -71.92 5.89 20.05
C GLU A 703 -73.07 4.91 19.77
N LEU A 704 -72.82 3.86 18.96
CA LEU A 704 -73.80 2.81 18.68
C LEU A 704 -74.17 2.04 19.97
N GLU A 705 -73.17 1.69 20.80
CA GLU A 705 -73.36 1.10 22.12
C GLU A 705 -74.15 2.04 23.04
N ASN A 706 -73.83 3.34 23.05
CA ASN A 706 -74.62 4.35 23.77
C ASN A 706 -76.08 4.40 23.28
N LYS A 707 -76.32 4.30 21.97
CA LYS A 707 -77.67 4.31 21.40
C LYS A 707 -78.45 3.08 21.84
N VAL A 708 -77.86 1.89 21.75
CA VAL A 708 -78.47 0.63 22.22
C VAL A 708 -78.68 0.63 23.74
N LEU A 709 -77.79 1.25 24.53
CA LEU A 709 -77.98 1.42 25.97
C LEU A 709 -79.08 2.44 26.30
N ARG A 710 -79.23 3.52 25.53
CA ARG A 710 -80.36 4.46 25.66
C ARG A 710 -81.68 3.79 25.33
N GLU A 711 -81.80 3.14 24.17
CA GLU A 711 -82.98 2.37 23.76
C GLU A 711 -83.37 1.30 24.79
N LYS A 712 -82.38 0.61 25.39
CA LYS A 712 -82.61 -0.32 26.51
C LYS A 712 -83.07 0.39 27.78
N SER A 713 -82.48 1.54 28.14
CA SER A 713 -82.89 2.31 29.33
C SER A 713 -84.29 2.91 29.19
N GLU A 714 -84.67 3.34 27.99
CA GLU A 714 -86.01 3.81 27.64
C GLU A 714 -87.01 2.65 27.69
N GLY A 715 -86.67 1.49 27.12
CA GLY A 715 -87.48 0.28 27.22
C GLY A 715 -87.68 -0.19 28.67
N LEU A 716 -86.63 -0.16 29.49
CA LEU A 716 -86.71 -0.46 30.93
C LEU A 716 -87.52 0.58 31.70
N ALA A 717 -87.42 1.88 31.35
CA ALA A 717 -88.23 2.93 31.96
C ALA A 717 -89.72 2.77 31.63
N VAL A 718 -90.08 2.38 30.41
CA VAL A 718 -91.47 2.04 30.03
C VAL A 718 -91.96 0.80 30.78
N GLN A 719 -91.12 -0.23 30.93
CA GLN A 719 -91.47 -1.43 31.72
C GLN A 719 -91.66 -1.10 33.22
N LEU A 720 -90.79 -0.26 33.80
CA LEU A 720 -90.93 0.23 35.17
C LEU A 720 -92.20 1.06 35.34
N ALA A 721 -92.50 2.00 34.43
CA ALA A 721 -93.72 2.79 34.48
C ALA A 721 -94.99 1.92 34.37
N ALA A 722 -94.97 0.85 33.56
CA ALA A 722 -96.06 -0.11 33.46
C ALA A 722 -96.23 -0.94 34.75
N LEU A 723 -95.12 -1.41 35.35
CA LEU A 723 -95.15 -2.10 36.64
C LEU A 723 -95.61 -1.19 37.77
N GLU A 724 -95.15 0.06 37.83
CA GLU A 724 -95.64 1.05 38.80
C GLU A 724 -97.14 1.33 38.62
N ALA A 725 -97.65 1.39 37.39
CA ALA A 725 -99.08 1.54 37.14
C ALA A 725 -99.88 0.33 37.65
N GLN A 726 -99.35 -0.89 37.49
CA GLN A 726 -99.93 -2.12 38.07
C GLN A 726 -99.88 -2.08 39.61
N PHE A 727 -98.76 -1.67 40.22
CA PHE A 727 -98.66 -1.51 41.68
C PHE A 727 -99.58 -0.42 42.23
N ARG A 728 -99.78 0.69 41.51
CA ARG A 728 -100.77 1.74 41.87
C ARG A 728 -102.19 1.17 41.86
N ALA A 729 -102.58 0.48 40.79
CA ALA A 729 -103.89 -0.17 40.68
C ALA A 729 -104.12 -1.25 41.76
N ALA A 730 -103.08 -2.05 42.07
CA ALA A 730 -103.14 -3.04 43.14
C ALA A 730 -103.27 -2.40 44.53
N ASN A 731 -102.52 -1.32 44.81
CA ASN A 731 -102.65 -0.58 46.07
C ASN A 731 -104.01 0.11 46.20
N GLU A 732 -104.61 0.57 45.09
CA GLU A 732 -105.99 1.09 45.08
C GLU A 732 -107.04 -0.01 45.29
N SER A 733 -106.80 -1.25 44.87
CA SER A 733 -107.71 -2.37 45.18
C SER A 733 -107.53 -2.84 46.63
N ILE A 734 -106.30 -2.87 47.15
CA ILE A 734 -106.03 -3.19 48.56
C ILE A 734 -106.72 -2.16 49.47
N ARG A 735 -106.57 -0.86 49.21
CA ARG A 735 -107.24 0.19 50.01
C ARG A 735 -108.75 0.06 50.06
N LYS A 736 -109.40 -0.29 48.95
CA LYS A 736 -110.87 -0.54 48.92
C LYS A 736 -111.24 -1.71 49.83
N LEU A 737 -110.47 -2.80 49.78
CA LEU A 737 -110.66 -3.96 50.68
C LEU A 737 -110.34 -3.63 52.14
N GLU A 738 -109.38 -2.74 52.41
CA GLU A 738 -109.07 -2.23 53.76
C GLU A 738 -110.21 -1.35 54.30
N ASP A 739 -110.74 -0.42 53.48
CA ASP A 739 -111.89 0.41 53.82
C ASP A 739 -113.15 -0.45 54.08
N GLU A 740 -113.46 -1.40 53.19
CA GLU A 740 -114.54 -2.39 53.35
C GLU A 740 -114.37 -3.21 54.64
N ALA A 741 -113.16 -3.70 54.93
CA ALA A 741 -112.88 -4.43 56.17
C ALA A 741 -113.01 -3.55 57.43
N VAL A 742 -112.67 -2.26 57.34
CA VAL A 742 -112.87 -1.28 58.42
C VAL A 742 -114.35 -0.96 58.63
N GLU A 743 -115.16 -0.92 57.58
CA GLU A 743 -116.62 -0.80 57.71
C GLU A 743 -117.25 -2.05 58.35
N ILE A 744 -116.83 -3.25 57.93
CA ILE A 744 -117.27 -4.52 58.52
C ILE A 744 -116.87 -4.61 60.01
N MET A 745 -115.63 -4.26 60.37
CA MET A 745 -115.20 -4.20 61.78
C MET A 745 -115.96 -3.13 62.58
N ARG A 746 -116.38 -2.02 61.95
CA ARG A 746 -117.20 -0.98 62.60
C ARG A 746 -118.65 -1.43 62.78
N ALA A 747 -119.17 -2.29 61.92
CA ALA A 747 -120.48 -2.91 62.10
C ALA A 747 -120.45 -3.94 63.24
N LEU A 748 -119.51 -4.89 63.20
CA LEU A 748 -119.36 -5.94 64.22
C LEU A 748 -119.18 -5.36 65.63
N ARG A 749 -118.37 -4.32 65.81
CA ARG A 749 -118.18 -3.69 67.12
C ARG A 749 -119.46 -3.08 67.70
N LYS A 750 -120.40 -2.61 66.87
CA LYS A 750 -121.69 -2.12 67.37
C LYS A 750 -122.58 -3.27 67.85
N GLU A 751 -122.59 -4.37 67.11
CA GLU A 751 -123.30 -5.60 67.49
C GLU A 751 -122.72 -6.19 68.79
N GLU A 752 -121.39 -6.16 68.96
CA GLU A 752 -120.70 -6.51 70.21
C GLU A 752 -121.05 -5.56 71.37
N GLU A 753 -121.05 -4.23 71.16
CA GLU A 753 -121.41 -3.23 72.17
C GLU A 753 -122.88 -3.37 72.63
N GLU A 754 -123.80 -3.61 71.70
CA GLU A 754 -125.23 -3.86 71.96
C GLU A 754 -125.42 -5.18 72.74
N HIS A 755 -124.76 -6.26 72.33
CA HIS A 755 -124.79 -7.54 73.05
C HIS A 755 -124.17 -7.47 74.46
N GLU A 756 -123.10 -6.69 74.66
CA GLU A 756 -122.53 -6.48 75.99
C GLU A 756 -123.49 -5.74 76.93
N ALA A 757 -124.27 -4.78 76.43
CA ALA A 757 -125.27 -4.07 77.23
C ALA A 757 -126.38 -5.01 77.73
N ASP A 758 -126.96 -5.81 76.82
CA ASP A 758 -128.00 -6.80 77.15
C ASP A 758 -127.53 -7.84 78.18
N GLN A 759 -126.27 -8.29 78.07
CA GLN A 759 -125.68 -9.21 79.04
C GLN A 759 -125.50 -8.57 80.43
N LYS A 760 -125.06 -7.31 80.50
CA LYS A 760 -124.85 -6.58 81.76
C LYS A 760 -126.16 -6.38 82.51
N ASP A 761 -127.24 -5.99 81.83
CA ASP A 761 -128.56 -5.83 82.46
C ASP A 761 -129.19 -7.17 82.84
N SER A 762 -129.00 -8.19 82.01
CA SER A 762 -129.39 -9.57 82.34
C SER A 762 -128.58 -10.14 83.52
N ALA A 763 -127.39 -9.61 83.81
CA ALA A 763 -126.60 -9.96 84.99
C ALA A 763 -126.97 -9.13 86.25
N ARG A 764 -127.49 -7.90 86.10
CA ARG A 764 -128.06 -7.12 87.23
C ARG A 764 -129.29 -7.83 87.80
N ARG A 765 -130.29 -8.09 86.94
CA ARG A 765 -131.54 -8.76 87.29
C ARG A 765 -131.35 -10.11 88.00
N ARG A 766 -130.29 -10.87 87.64
CA ARG A 766 -129.94 -12.15 88.30
C ARG A 766 -129.41 -11.96 89.73
N ARG A 767 -128.53 -10.98 89.97
CA ARG A 767 -127.96 -10.73 91.32
C ARG A 767 -129.01 -10.22 92.30
N GLU A 768 -129.94 -9.38 91.84
CA GLU A 768 -131.05 -8.87 92.67
C GLU A 768 -131.97 -10.00 93.16
N LEU A 769 -132.28 -10.96 92.28
CA LEU A 769 -133.00 -12.18 92.65
C LEU A 769 -132.18 -13.06 93.62
N GLU A 770 -130.90 -13.27 93.37
CA GLU A 770 -130.02 -14.10 94.19
C GLU A 770 -129.90 -13.61 95.64
N VAL A 771 -129.68 -12.31 95.84
CA VAL A 771 -129.65 -11.69 97.19
C VAL A 771 -131.00 -11.86 97.91
N SER A 772 -132.12 -11.74 97.19
CA SER A 772 -133.46 -11.95 97.77
C SER A 772 -133.72 -13.39 98.24
N TRP A 773 -133.05 -14.38 97.62
CA TRP A 773 -133.10 -15.78 98.05
C TRP A 773 -132.17 -16.06 99.23
N GLN A 774 -130.95 -15.53 99.22
CA GLN A 774 -129.98 -15.68 100.30
C GLN A 774 -130.54 -15.17 101.64
N SER A 775 -131.11 -13.96 101.65
CA SER A 775 -131.73 -13.39 102.86
C SER A 775 -132.89 -14.21 103.44
N ARG A 776 -133.60 -15.01 102.62
CA ARG A 776 -134.66 -15.92 103.11
C ARG A 776 -134.10 -17.22 103.69
N PHE A 777 -132.99 -17.69 103.13
CA PHE A 777 -132.31 -18.92 103.57
C PHE A 777 -131.62 -18.74 104.93
N ASP A 778 -131.07 -17.55 105.20
CA ASP A 778 -130.38 -17.27 106.46
C ASP A 778 -131.35 -17.15 107.66
N GLU A 779 -132.57 -16.64 107.48
CA GLU A 779 -133.59 -16.64 108.54
C GLU A 779 -134.04 -18.08 108.88
N GLN A 780 -134.27 -18.92 107.86
CA GLN A 780 -134.56 -20.35 108.08
C GLN A 780 -133.41 -21.10 108.77
N ARG A 781 -132.15 -20.71 108.51
CA ARG A 781 -130.99 -21.23 109.25
C ARG A 781 -130.98 -20.79 110.72
N ARG A 782 -131.46 -19.57 111.02
CA ARG A 782 -131.57 -19.05 112.39
C ARG A 782 -132.62 -19.82 113.20
N GLU A 783 -133.78 -20.10 112.61
CA GLU A 783 -134.84 -20.94 113.20
C GLU A 783 -134.37 -22.38 113.45
N LEU A 784 -133.71 -22.99 112.47
CA LEU A 784 -133.09 -24.33 112.60
C LEU A 784 -131.96 -24.39 113.63
N GLY A 785 -131.34 -23.26 113.97
CA GLY A 785 -130.38 -23.16 115.06
C GLY A 785 -131.04 -23.37 116.43
N GLN A 786 -132.10 -22.60 116.72
CA GLN A 786 -132.78 -22.66 118.02
C GLN A 786 -133.36 -24.06 118.30
N ALA A 787 -134.01 -24.68 117.30
CA ALA A 787 -134.53 -26.05 117.41
C ALA A 787 -133.45 -27.13 117.65
N ARG A 788 -132.17 -26.82 117.38
CA ARG A 788 -131.05 -27.76 117.56
C ARG A 788 -130.50 -27.73 118.98
N ASP A 789 -130.55 -26.58 119.65
CA ASP A 789 -130.10 -26.43 121.03
C ASP A 789 -131.08 -27.09 122.02
N ASP A 790 -132.39 -26.97 121.78
CA ASP A 790 -133.43 -27.69 122.54
C ASP A 790 -133.21 -29.22 122.49
N VAL A 791 -132.86 -29.76 121.32
CA VAL A 791 -132.56 -31.19 121.14
C VAL A 791 -131.31 -31.63 121.91
N GLN A 792 -130.31 -30.76 122.09
CA GLN A 792 -129.14 -31.09 122.91
C GLN A 792 -129.48 -31.14 124.41
N HIS A 793 -130.36 -30.24 124.88
CA HIS A 793 -130.82 -30.27 126.28
C HIS A 793 -131.45 -31.64 126.62
N TYR A 794 -132.38 -32.12 125.80
CA TYR A 794 -133.03 -33.42 126.03
C TYR A 794 -132.08 -34.63 125.98
N LYS A 795 -131.02 -34.60 125.15
CA LYS A 795 -130.05 -35.70 125.07
C LYS A 795 -129.28 -35.92 126.36
N THR A 796 -128.84 -34.85 127.02
CA THR A 796 -128.09 -34.95 128.30
C THR A 796 -128.89 -35.63 129.43
N VAL A 797 -130.22 -35.67 129.33
CA VAL A 797 -131.11 -36.38 130.27
C VAL A 797 -131.26 -37.86 129.92
N LEU A 798 -131.04 -38.24 128.66
CA LEU A 798 -131.14 -39.62 128.18
C LEU A 798 -129.89 -40.44 128.53
N ASP A 799 -128.70 -39.89 128.29
CA ASP A 799 -127.40 -40.56 128.52
C ASP A 799 -127.26 -41.03 129.98
N ALA A 800 -127.83 -40.26 130.92
CA ALA A 800 -127.88 -40.56 132.36
C ALA A 800 -128.76 -41.77 132.73
N ARG A 801 -129.49 -42.37 131.78
CA ARG A 801 -130.31 -43.59 131.98
C ARG A 801 -129.72 -44.83 131.32
N GLU A 802 -128.95 -44.69 130.25
CA GLU A 802 -128.39 -45.84 129.52
C GLU A 802 -127.29 -46.56 130.31
N VAL A 803 -126.53 -45.82 131.13
CA VAL A 803 -125.46 -46.33 132.02
C VAL A 803 -125.96 -47.34 133.07
N ASP A 804 -127.25 -47.30 133.44
CA ASP A 804 -127.84 -48.27 134.36
C ASP A 804 -128.33 -49.56 133.69
N ILE A 805 -128.57 -49.54 132.37
CA ILE A 805 -129.04 -50.71 131.61
C ILE A 805 -127.89 -51.66 131.29
N GLN A 806 -126.71 -51.14 130.94
CA GLN A 806 -125.56 -51.96 130.51
C GLN A 806 -125.13 -52.98 131.58
N LYS A 807 -125.23 -52.63 132.87
CA LYS A 807 -124.91 -53.49 134.02
C LYS A 807 -125.77 -54.76 134.13
N LEU A 808 -126.86 -54.87 133.37
CA LEU A 808 -127.76 -56.04 133.37
C LEU A 808 -127.51 -57.01 132.19
N GLN A 809 -126.76 -56.61 131.16
CA GLN A 809 -126.59 -57.41 129.94
C GLN A 809 -125.41 -58.38 130.00
N GLU A 810 -124.35 -58.06 130.75
CA GLU A 810 -123.14 -58.89 130.86
C GLU A 810 -123.37 -60.27 131.50
N ALA A 811 -124.50 -60.45 132.22
CA ALA A 811 -124.85 -61.71 132.87
C ALA A 811 -125.49 -62.78 131.94
N LEU A 812 -125.94 -62.41 130.74
CA LEU A 812 -126.80 -63.27 129.91
C LEU A 812 -126.02 -64.17 128.92
N ASN A 813 -125.01 -63.62 128.25
CA ASN A 813 -124.42 -64.26 127.06
C ASN A 813 -123.41 -65.38 127.39
N GLY A 814 -123.17 -65.68 128.67
CA GLY A 814 -122.36 -66.82 129.10
C GLY A 814 -122.98 -68.20 128.83
N LEU A 815 -124.19 -68.27 128.27
CA LEU A 815 -124.93 -69.51 128.06
C LEU A 815 -124.90 -70.06 126.61
N GLU A 816 -124.52 -69.26 125.60
CA GLU A 816 -124.71 -69.64 124.19
C GLU A 816 -123.58 -70.51 123.61
N SER A 817 -122.45 -70.65 124.30
CA SER A 817 -121.22 -71.26 123.77
C SER A 817 -121.22 -72.81 123.72
N SER A 818 -122.36 -73.49 123.78
CA SER A 818 -122.43 -74.95 123.98
C SER A 818 -123.18 -75.77 122.93
N THR A 819 -123.44 -75.25 121.72
CA THR A 819 -124.31 -75.94 120.73
C THR A 819 -123.73 -76.07 119.31
N ARG A 820 -123.25 -77.31 119.02
CA ARG A 820 -123.11 -77.99 117.69
C ARG A 820 -121.90 -77.72 116.77
N ARG A 821 -121.12 -78.80 116.58
CA ARG A 821 -120.39 -79.22 115.36
C ARG A 821 -121.09 -80.47 114.76
N LEU A 822 -120.85 -80.86 113.49
CA LEU A 822 -120.82 -82.25 112.91
C LEU A 822 -120.92 -82.26 111.34
N GLY A 823 -120.18 -83.15 110.64
CA GLY A 823 -120.22 -83.41 109.16
C GLY A 823 -118.97 -82.94 108.37
N GLU A 824 -118.17 -83.68 107.56
CA GLU A 824 -118.10 -85.10 107.07
C GLU A 824 -119.01 -85.47 105.85
N SER A 825 -118.61 -86.19 104.77
CA SER A 825 -117.31 -86.69 104.22
C SER A 825 -117.40 -87.23 102.73
N HIS A 826 -116.29 -87.70 102.13
CA HIS A 826 -116.08 -88.40 100.80
C HIS A 826 -116.18 -87.55 99.50
N VAL A 827 -115.68 -87.91 98.28
CA VAL A 827 -115.21 -89.17 97.61
C VAL A 827 -113.87 -88.93 96.84
N ASN A 828 -113.17 -89.98 96.35
CA ASN A 828 -111.71 -89.98 96.13
C ASN A 828 -111.15 -89.94 94.68
N ASP A 829 -111.95 -90.10 93.62
CA ASP A 829 -111.41 -90.40 92.27
C ASP A 829 -110.85 -89.20 91.47
N ARG A 830 -111.10 -87.97 91.94
CA ARG A 830 -110.71 -86.73 91.21
C ARG A 830 -109.19 -86.52 91.11
N PHE A 831 -108.43 -86.96 92.12
CA PHE A 831 -106.99 -86.68 92.24
C PHE A 831 -106.12 -87.31 91.16
N ALA A 832 -106.57 -88.38 90.48
CA ALA A 832 -105.79 -89.05 89.45
C ALA A 832 -105.63 -88.20 88.17
N LEU A 833 -106.70 -87.51 87.75
CA LEU A 833 -106.73 -86.74 86.50
C LEU A 833 -106.01 -85.38 86.61
N ASP A 834 -106.05 -84.75 87.78
CA ASP A 834 -105.34 -83.48 88.02
C ASP A 834 -103.81 -83.63 87.84
N ILE A 835 -103.23 -84.79 88.24
CA ILE A 835 -101.79 -85.07 88.12
C ILE A 835 -101.32 -85.15 86.66
N GLU A 836 -102.10 -85.74 85.76
CA GLU A 836 -101.77 -85.81 84.33
C GLU A 836 -101.95 -84.44 83.65
N CYS A 837 -103.02 -83.70 84.00
CA CYS A 837 -103.21 -82.33 83.54
C CYS A 837 -102.02 -81.44 83.93
N ASP A 838 -101.53 -81.55 85.17
CA ASP A 838 -100.39 -80.77 85.65
C ASP A 838 -99.06 -81.20 85.02
N ARG A 839 -98.94 -82.44 84.51
CA ARG A 839 -97.79 -82.82 83.69
C ARG A 839 -97.80 -82.09 82.36
N LEU A 840 -98.92 -82.15 81.63
CA LEU A 840 -99.03 -81.50 80.31
C LEU A 840 -98.85 -79.98 80.38
N LYS A 841 -99.34 -79.31 81.44
CA LYS A 841 -99.06 -77.88 81.69
C LYS A 841 -97.57 -77.59 81.84
N ARG A 842 -96.82 -78.43 82.56
CA ARG A 842 -95.36 -78.30 82.77
C ARG A 842 -94.54 -78.64 81.53
N ASP A 843 -95.06 -79.47 80.64
CA ASP A 843 -94.42 -79.79 79.37
C ASP A 843 -94.68 -78.65 78.35
N LEU A 844 -95.90 -78.11 78.29
CA LEU A 844 -96.25 -76.91 77.49
C LEU A 844 -95.41 -75.68 77.88
N ALA A 845 -95.39 -75.33 79.18
CA ALA A 845 -94.66 -74.16 79.66
C ALA A 845 -93.15 -74.20 79.39
N ARG A 846 -92.56 -75.40 79.28
CA ARG A 846 -91.16 -75.57 78.86
C ARG A 846 -90.97 -75.27 77.38
N CYS A 847 -91.84 -75.79 76.51
CA CYS A 847 -91.80 -75.45 75.08
C CYS A 847 -92.07 -73.96 74.83
N GLU A 848 -92.91 -73.30 75.64
CA GLU A 848 -93.13 -71.85 75.57
C GLU A 848 -91.89 -71.05 76.01
N GLN A 849 -91.22 -71.46 77.09
CA GLN A 849 -89.97 -70.83 77.54
C GLN A 849 -88.82 -71.06 76.54
N GLU A 850 -88.67 -72.26 76.00
CA GLU A 850 -87.69 -72.59 74.94
C GLU A 850 -87.97 -71.76 73.67
N LEU A 851 -89.24 -71.53 73.32
CA LEU A 851 -89.64 -70.67 72.21
C LEU A 851 -89.37 -69.17 72.48
N GLN A 852 -89.47 -68.70 73.73
CA GLN A 852 -89.08 -67.34 74.10
C GLN A 852 -87.57 -67.16 74.00
N LEU A 853 -86.79 -68.06 74.64
CA LEU A 853 -85.33 -68.04 74.56
C LEU A 853 -84.87 -68.10 73.10
N ALA A 854 -85.44 -68.96 72.26
CA ALA A 854 -85.10 -69.03 70.83
C ALA A 854 -85.46 -67.77 70.02
N LYS A 855 -86.40 -66.93 70.48
CA LYS A 855 -86.69 -65.61 69.89
C LYS A 855 -85.70 -64.56 70.37
N GLU A 856 -85.40 -64.52 71.66
CA GLU A 856 -84.38 -63.63 72.24
C GLU A 856 -83.01 -63.89 71.58
N ASP A 857 -82.62 -65.17 71.45
CA ASP A 857 -81.42 -65.64 70.76
C ASP A 857 -81.40 -65.27 69.25
N LEU A 858 -82.58 -65.11 68.63
CA LEU A 858 -82.71 -64.66 67.24
C LEU A 858 -82.63 -63.13 67.13
N GLU A 859 -83.28 -62.41 68.04
CA GLU A 859 -83.27 -60.95 68.11
C GLU A 859 -81.85 -60.45 68.36
N ASP A 860 -81.12 -61.02 69.32
CA ASP A 860 -79.70 -60.73 69.58
C ASP A 860 -78.81 -61.05 68.37
N LYS A 861 -79.06 -62.15 67.64
CA LYS A 861 -78.32 -62.45 66.40
C LYS A 861 -78.64 -61.45 65.30
N THR A 862 -79.87 -60.97 65.15
CA THR A 862 -80.19 -59.90 64.19
C THR A 862 -79.63 -58.54 64.61
N ALA A 863 -79.59 -58.23 65.90
CA ALA A 863 -78.95 -57.03 66.43
C ALA A 863 -77.42 -57.08 66.21
N SER A 864 -76.80 -58.23 66.47
CA SER A 864 -75.38 -58.49 66.17
C SER A 864 -75.07 -58.38 64.68
N SER A 865 -75.94 -58.87 63.79
CA SER A 865 -75.81 -58.68 62.35
C SER A 865 -75.87 -57.19 61.99
N ARG A 866 -76.94 -56.49 62.37
CA ARG A 866 -77.09 -55.04 62.08
C ARG A 866 -75.92 -54.21 62.61
N ALA A 867 -75.38 -54.55 63.78
CA ALA A 867 -74.19 -53.90 64.32
C ALA A 867 -72.95 -54.15 63.45
N LYS A 868 -72.72 -55.39 62.99
CA LYS A 868 -71.65 -55.73 62.04
C LYS A 868 -71.84 -55.01 60.70
N ASP A 869 -73.05 -55.01 60.16
CA ASP A 869 -73.41 -54.34 58.90
C ASP A 869 -73.16 -52.83 58.99
N MET A 870 -73.48 -52.19 60.13
CA MET A 870 -73.12 -50.80 60.40
C MET A 870 -71.61 -50.57 60.49
N THR A 871 -70.84 -51.44 61.17
CA THR A 871 -69.37 -51.31 61.20
C THR A 871 -68.71 -51.56 59.84
N LEU A 872 -69.29 -52.43 59.01
CA LEU A 872 -68.86 -52.62 57.63
C LEU A 872 -69.18 -51.39 56.79
N ALA A 873 -70.32 -50.73 57.01
CA ALA A 873 -70.65 -49.47 56.35
C ALA A 873 -69.67 -48.34 56.75
N THR A 874 -69.33 -48.19 58.04
CA THR A 874 -68.35 -47.16 58.47
C THR A 874 -66.96 -47.44 57.92
N LEU A 875 -66.47 -48.69 58.00
CA LEU A 875 -65.19 -49.09 57.41
C LEU A 875 -65.17 -48.93 55.88
N GLN A 876 -66.31 -49.08 55.19
CA GLN A 876 -66.42 -48.81 53.75
C GLN A 876 -66.43 -47.32 53.41
N SER A 877 -66.99 -46.44 54.25
CA SER A 877 -66.79 -44.99 54.09
C SER A 877 -65.35 -44.60 54.38
N GLU A 878 -64.77 -45.04 55.50
CA GLU A 878 -63.38 -44.75 55.89
C GLU A 878 -62.39 -45.21 54.82
N ASN A 879 -62.58 -46.38 54.21
CA ASN A 879 -61.72 -46.87 53.12
C ASN A 879 -61.88 -46.04 51.83
N LYS A 880 -63.09 -45.56 51.50
CA LYS A 880 -63.31 -44.63 50.38
C LYS A 880 -62.67 -43.27 50.62
N ASP A 881 -62.81 -42.74 51.83
CA ASP A 881 -62.24 -41.45 52.23
C ASP A 881 -60.70 -41.52 52.29
N LEU A 882 -60.12 -42.57 52.88
CA LEU A 882 -58.67 -42.82 52.84
C LEU A 882 -58.14 -43.04 51.42
N SER A 883 -58.90 -43.72 50.55
CA SER A 883 -58.54 -43.90 49.13
C SER A 883 -58.57 -42.58 48.36
N LYS A 884 -59.51 -41.70 48.70
CA LYS A 884 -59.60 -40.34 48.16
C LYS A 884 -58.47 -39.46 48.68
N ASP A 885 -58.21 -39.44 49.98
CA ASP A 885 -57.09 -38.69 50.58
C ASP A 885 -55.74 -39.14 50.00
N LEU A 886 -55.57 -40.45 49.73
CA LEU A 886 -54.40 -40.98 49.04
C LEU A 886 -54.30 -40.47 47.58
N ALA A 887 -55.41 -40.36 46.87
CA ALA A 887 -55.46 -39.81 45.51
C ALA A 887 -55.17 -38.30 45.50
N ASP A 888 -55.80 -37.53 46.40
CA ASP A 888 -55.59 -36.10 46.58
C ASP A 888 -54.13 -35.81 46.99
N GLN A 889 -53.52 -36.61 47.87
CA GLN A 889 -52.09 -36.52 48.20
C GLN A 889 -51.18 -36.85 47.02
N ARG A 890 -51.51 -37.87 46.21
CA ARG A 890 -50.74 -38.20 44.99
C ARG A 890 -50.81 -37.06 43.97
N GLN A 891 -51.99 -36.47 43.76
CA GLN A 891 -52.19 -35.33 42.87
C GLN A 891 -51.48 -34.07 43.40
N ALA A 892 -51.49 -33.84 44.72
CA ALA A 892 -50.74 -32.76 45.35
C ALA A 892 -49.22 -32.95 45.22
N ARG A 893 -48.70 -34.18 45.38
CA ARG A 893 -47.28 -34.48 45.15
C ARG A 893 -46.86 -34.31 43.69
N LEU A 894 -47.70 -34.69 42.73
CA LEU A 894 -47.47 -34.40 41.31
C LEU A 894 -47.42 -32.90 41.05
N GLY A 895 -48.44 -32.15 41.50
CA GLY A 895 -48.48 -30.69 41.34
C GLY A 895 -47.35 -29.94 42.06
N LEU A 896 -46.80 -30.46 43.16
CA LEU A 896 -45.58 -29.95 43.79
C LEU A 896 -44.32 -30.30 42.99
N THR A 897 -44.25 -31.49 42.42
CA THR A 897 -43.14 -31.93 41.55
C THR A 897 -43.10 -31.11 40.26
N ASP A 898 -44.25 -30.84 39.63
CA ASP A 898 -44.35 -29.99 38.45
C ASP A 898 -43.98 -28.53 38.75
N LYS A 899 -44.39 -27.99 39.91
CA LYS A 899 -43.96 -26.67 40.39
C LYS A 899 -42.45 -26.62 40.65
N HIS A 900 -41.87 -27.65 41.26
CA HIS A 900 -40.43 -27.75 41.48
C HIS A 900 -39.66 -27.85 40.15
N ASN A 901 -40.16 -28.63 39.20
CA ASN A 901 -39.61 -28.74 37.85
C ASN A 901 -39.70 -27.41 37.08
N ALA A 902 -40.81 -26.68 37.19
CA ALA A 902 -40.98 -25.36 36.59
C ALA A 902 -40.01 -24.34 37.20
N ALA A 903 -39.95 -24.25 38.53
CA ALA A 903 -39.01 -23.37 39.25
C ALA A 903 -37.54 -23.72 38.94
N SER A 904 -37.22 -25.01 38.79
CA SER A 904 -35.88 -25.50 38.44
C SER A 904 -35.53 -25.29 36.97
N ARG A 905 -36.51 -25.06 36.09
CA ARG A 905 -36.29 -24.58 34.72
C ARG A 905 -36.05 -23.09 34.72
N THR A 906 -36.96 -22.29 35.28
CA THR A 906 -36.81 -20.82 35.34
C THR A 906 -35.53 -20.39 36.06
N LEU A 907 -35.03 -21.13 37.06
CA LEU A 907 -33.73 -20.89 37.68
C LEU A 907 -32.56 -21.15 36.72
N ARG A 908 -32.62 -22.18 35.88
CA ARG A 908 -31.59 -22.44 34.84
C ARG A 908 -31.68 -21.41 33.72
N ASP A 909 -32.88 -21.07 33.28
CA ASP A 909 -33.13 -20.10 32.22
C ASP A 909 -32.59 -18.72 32.64
N THR A 910 -32.91 -18.26 33.85
CA THR A 910 -32.36 -17.01 34.41
C THR A 910 -30.86 -17.06 34.69
N GLN A 911 -30.29 -18.22 35.05
CA GLN A 911 -28.84 -18.39 35.14
C GLN A 911 -28.15 -18.24 33.77
N LEU A 912 -28.74 -18.80 32.71
CA LEU A 912 -28.23 -18.68 31.33
C LEU A 912 -28.39 -17.26 30.77
N GLU A 913 -29.50 -16.59 31.05
CA GLU A 913 -29.69 -15.16 30.73
C GLU A 913 -28.67 -14.29 31.47
N LEU A 914 -28.36 -14.60 32.73
CA LEU A 914 -27.41 -13.84 33.55
C LEU A 914 -25.95 -14.08 33.12
N SER A 915 -25.58 -15.30 32.69
CA SER A 915 -24.28 -15.50 32.02
C SER A 915 -24.21 -14.76 30.69
N ALA A 916 -25.25 -14.84 29.84
CA ALA A 916 -25.28 -14.12 28.58
C ALA A 916 -25.26 -12.58 28.76
N ALA A 917 -25.81 -12.07 29.86
CA ALA A 917 -25.71 -10.66 30.24
C ALA A 917 -24.28 -10.28 30.67
N ARG A 918 -23.59 -11.13 31.42
CA ARG A 918 -22.17 -10.94 31.79
C ARG A 918 -21.25 -10.97 30.58
N ASP A 919 -21.47 -11.90 29.64
CA ASP A 919 -20.67 -12.00 28.42
C ASP A 919 -20.87 -10.75 27.53
N ARG A 920 -22.11 -10.25 27.41
CA ARG A 920 -22.39 -8.97 26.73
C ARG A 920 -21.75 -7.77 27.43
N LEU A 921 -21.82 -7.71 28.76
CA LEU A 921 -21.18 -6.64 29.54
C LEU A 921 -19.67 -6.63 29.29
N ARG A 922 -19.02 -7.81 29.37
CA ARG A 922 -17.59 -7.95 29.09
C ARG A 922 -17.22 -7.51 27.67
N VAL A 923 -18.01 -7.86 26.65
CA VAL A 923 -17.78 -7.39 25.28
C VAL A 923 -17.88 -5.87 25.18
N VAL A 924 -18.81 -5.23 25.90
CA VAL A 924 -18.94 -3.77 25.97
C VAL A 924 -17.77 -3.14 26.74
N GLU A 925 -17.27 -3.75 27.81
CA GLU A 925 -16.11 -3.30 28.57
C GLU A 925 -14.80 -3.42 27.76
N ASP A 926 -14.58 -4.54 27.08
CA ASP A 926 -13.46 -4.76 26.17
C ASP A 926 -13.52 -3.77 24.99
N GLN A 927 -14.71 -3.51 24.43
CA GLN A 927 -14.88 -2.52 23.36
C GLN A 927 -14.64 -1.08 23.85
N LEU A 928 -15.19 -0.69 25.00
CA LEU A 928 -14.94 0.62 25.63
C LEU A 928 -13.45 0.82 25.93
N SER A 929 -12.74 -0.24 26.34
CA SER A 929 -11.29 -0.26 26.53
C SER A 929 -10.55 -0.05 25.20
N THR A 930 -11.00 -0.68 24.09
CA THR A 930 -10.41 -0.39 22.77
C THR A 930 -10.72 1.02 22.27
N ASP A 931 -11.92 1.54 22.50
CA ASP A 931 -12.34 2.87 22.03
C ASP A 931 -11.62 3.97 22.82
N HIS A 932 -11.42 3.80 24.14
CA HIS A 932 -10.60 4.69 24.95
C HIS A 932 -9.13 4.70 24.48
N ARG A 933 -8.57 3.54 24.10
CA ARG A 933 -7.22 3.45 23.52
C ARG A 933 -7.14 4.10 22.13
N GLN A 934 -8.19 3.99 21.31
CA GLN A 934 -8.27 4.67 20.01
C GLN A 934 -8.37 6.19 20.18
N LEU A 935 -9.23 6.67 21.07
CA LEU A 935 -9.41 8.09 21.38
C LEU A 935 -8.13 8.70 21.96
N SER A 936 -7.44 8.01 22.87
CA SER A 936 -6.13 8.46 23.37
C SER A 936 -5.06 8.53 22.27
N ARG A 937 -5.07 7.59 21.30
CA ARG A 937 -4.18 7.63 20.14
C ARG A 937 -4.48 8.82 19.22
N THR A 938 -5.74 9.07 18.88
CA THR A 938 -6.12 10.20 18.01
C THR A 938 -5.93 11.54 18.72
N GLU A 939 -6.24 11.65 20.01
CA GLU A 939 -5.97 12.84 20.81
C GLU A 939 -4.47 13.17 20.84
N ASN A 940 -3.60 12.17 21.02
CA ASN A 940 -2.15 12.37 20.96
C ASN A 940 -1.66 12.71 19.56
N GLN A 941 -2.19 12.08 18.50
CA GLN A 941 -1.91 12.49 17.11
C GLN A 941 -2.32 13.95 16.85
N TYR A 942 -3.46 14.41 17.36
CA TYR A 942 -3.85 15.82 17.25
C TYR A 942 -2.97 16.75 18.08
N ARG A 943 -2.49 16.33 19.27
CA ARG A 943 -1.47 17.08 20.03
C ARG A 943 -0.17 17.21 19.24
N ASP A 944 0.33 16.11 18.67
CA ASP A 944 1.56 16.09 17.90
C ASP A 944 1.44 16.98 16.66
N GLN A 945 0.37 16.83 15.87
CA GLN A 945 0.05 17.72 14.74
C GLN A 945 -0.07 19.19 15.15
N LEU A 946 -0.66 19.50 16.31
CA LEU A 946 -0.71 20.87 16.84
C LEU A 946 0.69 21.38 17.21
N THR A 947 1.57 20.57 17.79
CA THR A 947 2.95 20.98 18.08
C THR A 947 3.77 21.19 16.81
N GLU A 948 3.61 20.32 15.80
CA GLU A 948 4.27 20.47 14.50
C GLU A 948 3.79 21.73 13.77
N ARG A 949 2.47 21.91 13.62
CA ARG A 949 1.89 23.11 12.99
C ARG A 949 2.31 24.39 13.71
N ASN A 950 2.33 24.40 15.05
CA ASN A 950 2.82 25.54 15.83
C ASN A 950 4.34 25.77 15.64
N THR A 951 5.13 24.72 15.45
CA THR A 951 6.58 24.82 15.19
C THR A 951 6.87 25.33 13.78
N LEU A 952 6.14 24.84 12.77
CA LEU A 952 6.19 25.32 11.39
C LEU A 952 5.75 26.79 11.31
N LEU A 953 4.63 27.16 11.94
CA LEU A 953 4.17 28.55 12.00
C LEU A 953 5.22 29.47 12.64
N LEU A 954 5.79 29.10 13.79
CA LEU A 954 6.85 29.86 14.44
C LEU A 954 8.10 29.97 13.55
N THR A 955 8.43 28.92 12.80
CA THR A 955 9.54 28.91 11.84
C THR A 955 9.30 29.85 10.66
N VAL A 956 8.09 29.82 10.07
CA VAL A 956 7.67 30.76 9.01
C VAL A 956 7.70 32.20 9.51
N HIS A 957 7.20 32.46 10.72
CA HIS A 957 7.25 33.79 11.35
C HIS A 957 8.68 34.30 11.54
N GLN A 958 9.62 33.44 11.96
CA GLN A 958 11.05 33.76 12.04
C GLN A 958 11.68 34.00 10.66
N TYR A 959 11.33 33.25 9.61
CA TYR A 959 11.79 33.51 8.25
C TYR A 959 11.23 34.82 7.69
N MET A 960 9.96 35.14 7.94
CA MET A 960 9.39 36.45 7.60
C MET A 960 10.10 37.59 8.33
N ASP A 961 10.51 37.40 9.59
CA ASP A 961 11.30 38.39 10.34
C ASP A 961 12.69 38.65 9.71
N LYS A 962 13.33 37.58 9.21
CA LYS A 962 14.60 37.69 8.46
C LYS A 962 14.41 38.43 7.12
N ILE A 963 13.35 38.12 6.37
CA ILE A 963 13.09 38.65 5.03
C ILE A 963 12.63 40.12 5.06
N VAL A 964 11.81 40.52 6.05
CA VAL A 964 11.46 41.94 6.27
C VAL A 964 12.68 42.76 6.70
N GLY A 965 13.75 42.09 7.14
CA GLY A 965 14.93 42.70 7.74
C GLY A 965 14.62 43.14 9.17
N GLY A 966 15.05 42.35 10.16
CA GLY A 966 14.64 42.42 11.56
C GLY A 966 14.44 43.85 12.08
N SER A 967 13.19 44.32 12.04
CA SER A 967 12.85 45.71 12.33
C SER A 967 13.27 46.07 13.76
N GLN A 968 13.82 47.28 13.95
CA GLN A 968 14.38 47.76 15.22
C GLN A 968 13.37 47.66 16.36
N ARG A 969 13.37 46.51 17.05
CA ARG A 969 12.41 46.20 18.11
C ARG A 969 12.69 47.08 19.33
N LYS A 970 11.67 47.78 19.82
CA LYS A 970 11.70 48.35 21.17
C LYS A 970 11.86 47.19 22.16
N SER A 971 12.94 47.22 22.94
CA SER A 971 13.30 46.14 23.85
C SER A 971 12.24 45.96 24.96
N GLY A 972 11.66 44.76 25.04
CA GLY A 972 10.72 44.38 26.10
C GLY A 972 9.56 43.50 25.67
N GLN A 973 9.11 43.59 24.41
CA GLN A 973 8.01 42.75 23.93
C GLN A 973 8.53 41.39 23.45
N ALA A 974 8.13 40.32 24.14
CA ALA A 974 8.44 38.94 23.75
C ALA A 974 7.70 38.57 22.45
N ASP A 975 8.29 37.71 21.62
CA ASP A 975 7.60 37.19 20.43
C ASP A 975 6.28 36.51 20.81
N PRO A 976 5.16 36.85 20.13
CA PRO A 976 3.93 36.09 20.29
C PRO A 976 4.19 34.66 19.82
N LYS A 977 3.90 33.67 20.65
CA LYS A 977 4.10 32.26 20.30
C LYS A 977 2.76 31.66 19.89
N PRO A 978 2.68 30.87 18.80
CA PRO A 978 1.43 30.28 18.31
C PRO A 978 0.62 29.57 19.42
N PHE A 979 1.31 28.84 20.30
CA PHE A 979 0.74 28.11 21.44
C PHE A 979 0.33 28.95 22.66
N THR A 980 0.54 30.27 22.66
CA THR A 980 0.18 31.16 23.79
C THR A 980 -0.99 32.09 23.48
N ASN A 981 -1.02 32.65 22.27
CA ASN A 981 -2.16 33.39 21.73
C ASN A 981 -2.03 33.42 20.20
N PHE A 982 -2.80 32.56 19.53
CA PHE A 982 -2.73 32.44 18.08
C PHE A 982 -3.14 33.73 17.36
N VAL A 983 -4.08 34.52 17.91
CA VAL A 983 -4.57 35.77 17.28
C VAL A 983 -3.45 36.81 17.19
N ILE A 984 -2.76 37.07 18.31
CA ILE A 984 -1.64 38.05 18.34
C ILE A 984 -0.48 37.57 17.45
N PHE A 985 -0.23 36.25 17.41
CA PHE A 985 0.77 35.66 16.51
C PHE A 985 0.37 35.82 15.03
N HIS A 986 -0.87 35.52 14.68
CA HIS A 986 -1.44 35.62 13.35
C HIS A 986 -1.40 37.06 12.83
N ASP A 987 -1.79 38.04 13.65
CA ASP A 987 -1.77 39.45 13.27
C ASP A 987 -0.33 39.97 13.11
N SER A 988 0.61 39.48 13.94
CA SER A 988 2.05 39.72 13.77
C SER A 988 2.58 39.14 12.46
N LEU A 989 2.17 37.92 12.09
CA LEU A 989 2.55 37.26 10.84
C LEU A 989 1.96 38.00 9.62
N ILE A 990 0.68 38.37 9.65
CA ILE A 990 0.02 39.17 8.60
C ILE A 990 0.69 40.54 8.46
N SER A 991 1.05 41.20 9.57
CA SER A 991 1.77 42.48 9.51
C SER A 991 3.12 42.34 8.82
N ARG A 992 3.85 41.23 9.02
CA ARG A 992 5.11 40.96 8.32
C ARG A 992 4.89 40.61 6.85
N LEU A 993 3.90 39.77 6.52
CA LEU A 993 3.55 39.44 5.13
C LEU A 993 3.15 40.70 4.34
N LYS A 994 2.43 41.63 4.96
CA LYS A 994 2.14 42.96 4.37
C LYS A 994 3.43 43.76 4.12
N SER A 995 4.39 43.73 5.04
CA SER A 995 5.70 44.37 4.84
C SER A 995 6.53 43.71 3.73
N VAL A 996 6.50 42.37 3.60
CA VAL A 996 7.18 41.65 2.49
C VAL A 996 6.55 42.03 1.15
N ASN A 997 5.22 42.07 1.06
CA ASN A 997 4.49 42.47 -0.14
C ASN A 997 4.77 43.94 -0.52
N GLN A 998 4.82 44.85 0.47
CA GLN A 998 5.27 46.23 0.24
C GLN A 998 6.73 46.31 -0.23
N LEU A 999 7.63 45.49 0.31
CA LEU A 999 9.03 45.41 -0.10
C LEU A 999 9.12 44.93 -1.56
N GLN A 1000 8.41 43.85 -1.92
CA GLN A 1000 8.28 43.34 -3.29
C GLN A 1000 7.76 44.41 -4.24
N ALA A 1001 6.62 45.05 -3.96
CA ALA A 1001 6.08 46.12 -4.79
C ALA A 1001 7.04 47.31 -4.95
N SER A 1002 7.84 47.62 -3.91
CA SER A 1002 8.90 48.64 -3.98
C SER A 1002 10.12 48.19 -4.78
N PHE A 1003 10.37 46.88 -4.89
CA PHE A 1003 11.43 46.28 -5.68
C PHE A 1003 11.02 46.24 -7.15
N ASP A 1004 9.85 45.69 -7.47
CA ASP A 1004 9.27 45.67 -8.83
C ASP A 1004 9.21 47.07 -9.44
N ARG A 1005 8.78 48.06 -8.65
CA ARG A 1005 8.79 49.47 -9.06
C ARG A 1005 10.20 49.97 -9.37
N ARG A 1006 11.18 49.69 -8.50
CA ARG A 1006 12.57 50.10 -8.72
C ARG A 1006 13.22 49.37 -9.89
N ALA A 1007 12.91 48.10 -10.10
CA ALA A 1007 13.34 47.31 -11.25
C ALA A 1007 12.82 47.94 -12.55
N ARG A 1008 11.51 48.18 -12.67
CA ARG A 1008 10.90 48.86 -13.83
C ARG A 1008 11.44 50.28 -14.04
N GLU A 1009 11.66 51.05 -12.97
CA GLU A 1009 12.26 52.38 -13.05
C GLU A 1009 13.75 52.36 -13.47
N ILE A 1010 14.47 51.25 -13.28
CA ILE A 1010 15.86 51.04 -13.73
C ILE A 1010 15.87 50.52 -15.18
N GLU A 1011 15.03 49.53 -15.49
CA GLU A 1011 14.80 48.98 -16.82
C GLU A 1011 14.40 50.07 -17.82
N THR A 1012 13.44 50.93 -17.45
CA THR A 1012 13.01 52.08 -18.28
C THR A 1012 14.18 53.01 -18.57
N LYS A 1013 15.01 53.35 -17.56
CA LYS A 1013 16.18 54.23 -17.74
C LYS A 1013 17.24 53.58 -18.65
N PHE A 1014 17.48 52.28 -18.52
CA PHE A 1014 18.39 51.57 -19.43
C PHE A 1014 17.83 51.47 -20.85
N SER A 1015 16.52 51.26 -21.01
CA SER A 1015 15.83 51.27 -22.30
C SER A 1015 15.90 52.64 -22.98
N ASP A 1016 15.65 53.73 -22.24
CA ASP A 1016 15.79 55.11 -22.71
C ASP A 1016 17.25 55.43 -23.10
N HIS A 1017 18.24 55.05 -22.29
CA HIS A 1017 19.65 55.22 -22.61
C HIS A 1017 20.06 54.40 -23.85
N PHE A 1018 19.60 53.16 -23.98
CA PHE A 1018 19.85 52.32 -25.16
C PHE A 1018 19.18 52.90 -26.41
N ALA A 1019 17.95 53.38 -26.31
CA ALA A 1019 17.25 54.05 -27.41
C ALA A 1019 17.91 55.40 -27.78
N ALA A 1020 18.48 56.14 -26.83
CA ALA A 1020 19.27 57.33 -27.09
C ALA A 1020 20.60 57.01 -27.80
N LEU A 1021 21.31 55.98 -27.34
CA LEU A 1021 22.51 55.45 -27.99
C LEU A 1021 22.20 54.97 -29.42
N LYS A 1022 21.14 54.19 -29.61
CA LYS A 1022 20.71 53.71 -30.95
C LYS A 1022 20.44 54.87 -31.90
N ARG A 1023 19.68 55.90 -31.47
CA ARG A 1023 19.46 57.13 -32.27
C ARG A 1023 20.77 57.87 -32.57
N GLN A 1024 21.73 57.91 -31.64
CA GLN A 1024 23.05 58.50 -31.87
C GLN A 1024 23.87 57.70 -32.89
N HIS A 1025 23.85 56.36 -32.83
CA HIS A 1025 24.51 55.49 -33.80
C HIS A 1025 23.88 55.59 -35.18
N GLU A 1026 22.54 55.54 -35.29
CA GLU A 1026 21.83 55.77 -36.56
C GLU A 1026 22.15 57.15 -37.15
N SER A 1027 22.25 58.20 -36.32
CA SER A 1027 22.62 59.54 -36.78
C SER A 1027 24.06 59.62 -37.26
N ARG A 1028 24.99 58.85 -36.67
CA ARG A 1028 26.39 58.76 -37.12
C ARG A 1028 26.50 57.98 -38.42
N LEU A 1029 25.80 56.85 -38.56
CA LEU A 1029 25.73 56.06 -39.80
C LEU A 1029 25.19 56.93 -40.95
N LYS A 1030 24.02 57.57 -40.75
CA LYS A 1030 23.43 58.55 -41.69
C LYS A 1030 24.33 59.76 -42.00
N GLN A 1031 25.41 59.99 -41.22
CA GLN A 1031 26.42 61.00 -41.51
C GLN A 1031 27.60 60.42 -42.33
N LEU A 1032 28.03 59.19 -42.02
CA LEU A 1032 29.00 58.42 -42.82
C LEU A 1032 28.48 58.19 -44.24
N ASP A 1033 27.25 57.72 -44.40
CA ASP A 1033 26.59 57.48 -45.70
C ASP A 1033 26.69 58.73 -46.62
N ARG A 1034 26.49 59.92 -46.04
CA ARG A 1034 26.57 61.20 -46.75
C ARG A 1034 27.98 61.56 -47.17
N PHE A 1035 28.98 61.26 -46.35
CA PHE A 1035 30.38 61.52 -46.69
C PHE A 1035 30.95 60.47 -47.66
N GLU A 1036 30.49 59.22 -47.58
CA GLU A 1036 30.82 58.18 -48.55
C GLU A 1036 30.21 58.51 -49.92
N ALA A 1037 28.94 58.93 -49.97
CA ALA A 1037 28.31 59.44 -51.19
C ALA A 1037 29.02 60.69 -51.75
N ALA A 1038 29.47 61.60 -50.89
CA ALA A 1038 30.26 62.77 -51.29
C ALA A 1038 31.61 62.36 -51.91
N ILE A 1039 32.34 61.39 -51.32
CA ILE A 1039 33.56 60.86 -51.92
C ILE A 1039 33.26 60.16 -53.24
N LYS A 1040 32.25 59.26 -53.30
CA LYS A 1040 31.88 58.55 -54.54
C LYS A 1040 31.53 59.49 -55.70
N THR A 1041 30.84 60.60 -55.43
CA THR A 1041 30.57 61.62 -56.46
C THR A 1041 31.81 62.44 -56.85
N ALA A 1042 32.70 62.72 -55.91
CA ALA A 1042 33.97 63.40 -56.19
C ALA A 1042 34.93 62.53 -57.03
N THR A 1043 35.09 61.25 -56.68
CA THR A 1043 35.97 60.32 -57.40
C THR A 1043 35.42 59.97 -58.79
N GLU A 1044 34.10 59.80 -58.94
CA GLU A 1044 33.47 59.55 -60.24
C GLU A 1044 33.53 60.79 -61.15
N THR A 1045 33.31 62.01 -60.64
CA THR A 1045 33.52 63.23 -61.45
C THR A 1045 34.99 63.40 -61.84
N GLN A 1046 35.93 63.07 -60.96
CA GLN A 1046 37.36 63.04 -61.28
C GLN A 1046 37.67 62.00 -62.38
N ARG A 1047 37.08 60.80 -62.32
CA ARG A 1047 37.21 59.75 -63.35
C ARG A 1047 36.69 60.21 -64.71
N GLN A 1048 35.53 60.88 -64.75
CA GLN A 1048 34.96 61.45 -65.97
C GLN A 1048 35.87 62.52 -66.59
N TRP A 1049 36.49 63.38 -65.77
CA TRP A 1049 37.46 64.35 -66.28
C TRP A 1049 38.77 63.70 -66.75
N ARG A 1050 39.29 62.65 -66.07
CA ARG A 1050 40.42 61.85 -66.58
C ARG A 1050 40.14 61.27 -67.97
N HIS A 1051 38.94 60.70 -68.18
CA HIS A 1051 38.54 60.15 -69.46
C HIS A 1051 38.38 61.23 -70.56
N ARG A 1052 37.82 62.40 -70.22
CA ARG A 1052 37.73 63.55 -71.14
C ARG A 1052 39.09 64.10 -71.54
N VAL A 1053 40.05 64.21 -70.61
CA VAL A 1053 41.43 64.61 -70.91
C VAL A 1053 42.07 63.60 -71.86
N HIS A 1054 41.96 62.30 -71.60
CA HIS A 1054 42.52 61.27 -72.47
C HIS A 1054 41.90 61.29 -73.89
N SER A 1055 40.58 61.45 -73.99
CA SER A 1055 39.87 61.63 -75.26
C SER A 1055 40.33 62.89 -76.02
N LYS A 1056 40.50 64.04 -75.34
CA LYS A 1056 41.01 65.27 -75.97
C LYS A 1056 42.49 65.22 -76.30
N GLN A 1057 43.29 64.44 -75.58
CA GLN A 1057 44.68 64.16 -75.93
C GLN A 1057 44.75 63.39 -77.26
N ALA A 1058 43.96 62.33 -77.40
CA ALA A 1058 43.86 61.58 -78.66
C ALA A 1058 43.36 62.45 -79.84
N GLU A 1059 42.37 63.33 -79.63
CA GLU A 1059 41.95 64.32 -80.65
C GLU A 1059 43.06 65.31 -81.01
N VAL A 1060 43.86 65.76 -80.03
CA VAL A 1060 45.01 66.64 -80.26
C VAL A 1060 46.09 65.93 -81.07
N ASP A 1061 46.43 64.69 -80.76
CA ASP A 1061 47.49 63.95 -81.46
C ASP A 1061 47.06 63.54 -82.87
N ALA A 1062 45.78 63.19 -83.08
CA ALA A 1062 45.21 63.03 -84.42
C ALA A 1062 45.28 64.34 -85.23
N ALA A 1063 44.98 65.49 -84.62
CA ALA A 1063 45.11 66.79 -85.28
C ALA A 1063 46.58 67.20 -85.51
N ARG A 1064 47.53 66.79 -84.64
CA ARG A 1064 48.98 66.94 -84.88
C ARG A 1064 49.42 66.15 -86.10
N ALA A 1065 48.99 64.90 -86.21
CA ALA A 1065 49.29 64.05 -87.37
C ALA A 1065 48.67 64.60 -88.68
N GLU A 1066 47.43 65.11 -88.64
CA GLU A 1066 46.79 65.80 -89.77
C GLU A 1066 47.60 67.03 -90.22
N VAL A 1067 48.02 67.88 -89.27
CA VAL A 1067 48.86 69.05 -89.55
C VAL A 1067 50.23 68.66 -90.10
N GLN A 1068 50.92 67.68 -89.49
CA GLN A 1068 52.22 67.21 -89.97
C GLN A 1068 52.14 66.63 -91.39
N ASN A 1069 51.12 65.84 -91.70
CA ASN A 1069 50.91 65.28 -93.04
C ASN A 1069 50.61 66.39 -94.07
N LEU A 1070 49.81 67.40 -93.72
CA LEU A 1070 49.59 68.57 -94.60
C LEU A 1070 50.86 69.42 -94.76
N GLN A 1071 51.72 69.51 -93.74
CA GLN A 1071 52.99 70.22 -93.79
C GLN A 1071 54.05 69.47 -94.64
N THR A 1072 54.09 68.13 -94.62
CA THR A 1072 54.98 67.34 -95.51
C THR A 1072 54.47 67.32 -96.96
N GLN A 1073 53.15 67.28 -97.17
CA GLN A 1073 52.57 67.50 -98.51
C GLN A 1073 52.90 68.90 -99.04
N LEU A 1074 52.85 69.93 -98.20
CA LEU A 1074 53.27 71.28 -98.58
C LEU A 1074 54.76 71.40 -98.85
N SER A 1075 55.64 70.73 -98.09
CA SER A 1075 57.09 70.81 -98.33
C SER A 1075 57.48 70.11 -99.65
N THR A 1076 56.89 68.94 -99.93
CA THR A 1076 57.12 68.19 -101.19
C THR A 1076 56.54 68.89 -102.43
N LEU A 1077 55.36 69.50 -102.33
CA LEU A 1077 54.82 70.32 -103.43
C LEU A 1077 55.58 71.63 -103.60
N ARG A 1078 56.15 72.21 -102.54
CA ARG A 1078 56.95 73.44 -102.62
C ARG A 1078 58.34 73.18 -103.21
N SER A 1079 58.96 72.02 -102.94
CA SER A 1079 60.18 71.61 -103.65
C SER A 1079 59.90 71.25 -105.12
N SER A 1080 58.79 70.55 -105.41
CA SER A 1080 58.33 70.29 -106.78
C SER A 1080 58.07 71.58 -107.58
N ALA A 1081 57.35 72.54 -107.00
CA ALA A 1081 57.11 73.84 -107.63
C ALA A 1081 58.40 74.66 -107.84
N SER A 1082 59.43 74.46 -107.02
CA SER A 1082 60.74 75.12 -107.20
C SER A 1082 61.57 74.54 -108.36
N SER A 1083 61.28 73.31 -108.82
CA SER A 1083 62.00 72.67 -109.92
C SER A 1083 61.38 72.90 -111.31
N SER A 1084 60.15 73.41 -111.40
CA SER A 1084 59.45 73.68 -112.67
C SER A 1084 58.58 74.94 -112.61
N PRO A 1085 59.10 76.12 -113.01
CA PRO A 1085 58.42 77.42 -112.82
C PRO A 1085 57.20 77.72 -113.70
N SER A 1086 56.81 76.81 -114.61
CA SER A 1086 55.95 77.13 -115.77
C SER A 1086 54.51 76.57 -115.74
N SER A 1087 54.06 75.96 -114.64
CA SER A 1087 52.71 75.38 -114.52
C SER A 1087 51.77 76.20 -113.61
N PRO A 1088 50.72 76.85 -114.15
CA PRO A 1088 49.75 77.59 -113.34
C PRO A 1088 48.99 76.73 -112.32
N GLY A 1089 48.69 75.46 -112.66
CA GLY A 1089 47.91 74.54 -111.81
C GLY A 1089 48.53 74.31 -110.44
N MET A 1090 49.84 74.01 -110.41
CA MET A 1090 50.63 73.81 -109.18
C MET A 1090 50.52 74.97 -108.19
N THR A 1091 50.45 76.21 -108.68
CA THR A 1091 50.32 77.40 -107.82
C THR A 1091 48.96 77.46 -107.11
N SER A 1092 47.90 76.98 -107.77
CA SER A 1092 46.55 76.91 -107.21
C SER A 1092 46.41 75.78 -106.18
N GLU A 1093 47.01 74.62 -106.45
CA GLU A 1093 47.05 73.47 -105.54
C GLU A 1093 47.82 73.83 -104.26
N LEU A 1094 49.01 74.44 -104.40
CA LEU A 1094 49.78 74.95 -103.27
C LEU A 1094 49.00 76.00 -102.46
N SER A 1095 48.23 76.89 -103.11
CA SER A 1095 47.34 77.83 -102.40
C SER A 1095 46.22 77.14 -101.62
N THR A 1096 45.57 76.13 -102.20
CA THR A 1096 44.48 75.40 -101.52
C THR A 1096 44.98 74.52 -100.38
N LEU A 1097 46.14 73.87 -100.53
CA LEU A 1097 46.78 73.11 -99.46
C LEU A 1097 47.32 74.02 -98.35
N THR A 1098 47.86 75.20 -98.68
CA THR A 1098 48.25 76.20 -97.66
C THR A 1098 47.04 76.64 -96.84
N LYS A 1099 45.88 76.84 -97.49
CA LYS A 1099 44.62 77.15 -96.79
C LYS A 1099 44.15 75.97 -95.92
N ARG A 1100 44.24 74.73 -96.41
CA ARG A 1100 43.89 73.52 -95.65
C ARG A 1100 44.78 73.33 -94.42
N ALA A 1101 46.10 73.45 -94.56
CA ALA A 1101 47.05 73.42 -93.45
C ALA A 1101 46.73 74.53 -92.43
N ALA A 1102 46.55 75.78 -92.88
CA ALA A 1102 46.18 76.90 -92.01
C ALA A 1102 44.77 76.76 -91.37
N THR A 1103 43.91 75.85 -91.83
CA THR A 1103 42.68 75.46 -91.12
C THR A 1103 42.90 74.29 -90.15
N ALA A 1104 43.75 73.31 -90.50
CA ALA A 1104 44.13 72.22 -89.62
C ALA A 1104 44.95 72.71 -88.41
N GLU A 1105 45.84 73.69 -88.61
CA GLU A 1105 46.60 74.36 -87.54
C GLU A 1105 45.67 75.13 -86.58
N ARG A 1106 44.63 75.79 -87.10
CA ARG A 1106 43.58 76.42 -86.27
C ARG A 1106 42.70 75.40 -85.55
N ARG A 1107 42.38 74.27 -86.19
CA ARG A 1107 41.69 73.13 -85.57
C ARG A 1107 42.53 72.55 -84.43
N LEU A 1108 43.82 72.37 -84.64
CA LEU A 1108 44.79 71.89 -83.65
C LEU A 1108 44.95 72.85 -82.47
N ALA A 1109 45.06 74.16 -82.74
CA ALA A 1109 45.08 75.17 -81.68
C ALA A 1109 43.78 75.15 -80.85
N ALA A 1110 42.63 74.95 -81.49
CA ALA A 1110 41.34 74.82 -80.82
C ALA A 1110 41.22 73.52 -79.99
N THR A 1111 41.67 72.36 -80.49
CA THR A 1111 41.66 71.11 -79.72
C THR A 1111 42.67 71.14 -78.57
N GLN A 1112 43.84 71.78 -78.75
CA GLN A 1112 44.80 72.01 -77.66
C GLN A 1112 44.25 72.94 -76.57
N ALA A 1113 43.48 73.97 -76.94
CA ALA A 1113 42.78 74.81 -75.98
C ALA A 1113 41.66 74.05 -75.23
N GLN A 1114 40.95 73.14 -75.91
CA GLN A 1114 39.96 72.26 -75.26
C GLN A 1114 40.60 71.21 -74.34
N LEU A 1115 41.76 70.67 -74.71
CA LEU A 1115 42.55 69.77 -73.88
C LEU A 1115 42.97 70.48 -72.59
N ARG A 1116 43.62 71.64 -72.67
CA ARG A 1116 44.03 72.44 -71.49
C ARG A 1116 42.84 72.73 -70.57
N ASN A 1117 41.71 73.15 -71.14
CA ASN A 1117 40.48 73.41 -70.40
C ASN A 1117 39.93 72.15 -69.67
N ALA A 1118 40.16 70.95 -70.22
CA ALA A 1118 39.83 69.69 -69.57
C ALA A 1118 40.87 69.27 -68.51
N GLU A 1119 42.16 69.59 -68.73
CA GLU A 1119 43.25 69.37 -67.77
C GLU A 1119 43.08 70.27 -66.53
N ASP A 1120 42.77 71.56 -66.73
CA ASP A 1120 42.42 72.51 -65.67
C ASP A 1120 41.25 71.97 -64.82
N LYS A 1121 40.18 71.50 -65.48
CA LYS A 1121 39.00 70.93 -64.82
C LYS A 1121 39.27 69.58 -64.13
N LEU A 1122 40.25 68.82 -64.61
CA LEU A 1122 40.77 67.65 -63.91
C LEU A 1122 41.61 68.05 -62.69
N GLY A 1123 42.34 69.16 -62.74
CA GLY A 1123 43.00 69.79 -61.59
C GLY A 1123 41.99 70.16 -60.50
N ASP A 1124 40.98 70.96 -60.86
CA ASP A 1124 39.81 71.29 -60.04
C ASP A 1124 39.18 70.06 -59.38
N ALA A 1125 38.99 68.97 -60.13
CA ALA A 1125 38.39 67.73 -59.64
C ALA A 1125 39.34 66.94 -58.73
N ARG A 1126 40.65 66.97 -58.98
CA ARG A 1126 41.69 66.40 -58.11
C ARG A 1126 41.77 67.14 -56.78
N GLU A 1127 41.76 68.47 -56.79
CA GLU A 1127 41.74 69.28 -55.57
C GLU A 1127 40.46 69.02 -54.75
N LYS A 1128 39.28 68.98 -55.38
CA LYS A 1128 38.02 68.69 -54.70
C LYS A 1128 37.98 67.28 -54.08
N VAL A 1129 38.62 66.29 -54.71
CA VAL A 1129 38.82 64.95 -54.13
C VAL A 1129 39.79 65.01 -52.94
N ALA A 1130 40.98 65.59 -53.09
CA ALA A 1130 41.96 65.69 -52.02
C ALA A 1130 41.44 66.48 -50.80
N VAL A 1131 40.63 67.51 -51.02
CA VAL A 1131 39.95 68.29 -49.96
C VAL A 1131 38.81 67.49 -49.30
N ALA A 1132 38.20 66.51 -49.98
CA ALA A 1132 37.24 65.60 -49.37
C ALA A 1132 37.95 64.48 -48.57
N GLU A 1133 39.02 63.92 -49.12
CA GLU A 1133 39.88 62.90 -48.50
C GLU A 1133 40.55 63.44 -47.23
N GLY A 1134 41.20 64.61 -47.27
CA GLY A 1134 41.80 65.24 -46.10
C GLY A 1134 40.79 65.59 -45.00
N LYS A 1135 39.53 65.90 -45.35
CA LYS A 1135 38.43 66.05 -44.38
C LYS A 1135 38.00 64.72 -43.77
N TRP A 1136 38.10 63.62 -44.52
CA TRP A 1136 37.87 62.26 -44.03
C TRP A 1136 38.99 61.80 -43.11
N GLU A 1137 40.27 61.97 -43.50
CA GLU A 1137 41.42 61.64 -42.64
C GLU A 1137 41.41 62.41 -41.32
N ALA A 1138 41.09 63.71 -41.35
CA ALA A 1138 40.99 64.52 -40.14
C ALA A 1138 39.90 63.98 -39.19
N ARG A 1139 38.76 63.55 -39.73
CA ARG A 1139 37.68 62.91 -38.97
C ARG A 1139 38.04 61.51 -38.49
N LEU A 1140 38.80 60.74 -39.27
CA LEU A 1140 39.28 59.42 -38.89
C LEU A 1140 40.23 59.53 -37.69
N ARG A 1141 41.23 60.43 -37.77
CA ARG A 1141 42.15 60.74 -36.66
C ARG A 1141 41.41 61.28 -35.43
N GLU A 1142 40.37 62.10 -35.62
CA GLU A 1142 39.49 62.59 -34.53
C GLU A 1142 38.69 61.45 -33.86
N MET A 1143 38.19 60.48 -34.65
CA MET A 1143 37.46 59.31 -34.16
C MET A 1143 38.38 58.29 -33.47
N GLU A 1144 39.57 58.03 -34.03
CA GLU A 1144 40.63 57.26 -33.37
C GLU A 1144 41.05 57.89 -32.03
N ALA A 1145 41.26 59.21 -31.99
CA ALA A 1145 41.61 59.91 -30.76
C ALA A 1145 40.50 59.80 -29.70
N ARG A 1146 39.23 59.86 -30.12
CA ARG A 1146 38.08 59.58 -29.24
C ARG A 1146 38.03 58.14 -28.75
N LEU A 1147 38.33 57.16 -29.61
CA LEU A 1147 38.37 55.74 -29.23
C LEU A 1147 39.50 55.48 -28.22
N ARG A 1148 40.73 55.94 -28.50
CA ARG A 1148 41.86 55.86 -27.56
C ARG A 1148 41.54 56.53 -26.22
N ALA A 1149 40.95 57.73 -26.23
CA ALA A 1149 40.53 58.41 -25.00
C ALA A 1149 39.42 57.67 -24.23
N ALA A 1150 38.47 57.02 -24.92
CA ALA A 1150 37.44 56.20 -24.30
C ALA A 1150 38.02 54.91 -23.69
N GLU A 1151 38.91 54.23 -24.40
CA GLU A 1151 39.64 53.07 -23.88
C GLU A 1151 40.47 53.42 -22.64
N GLU A 1152 41.21 54.53 -22.66
CA GLU A 1152 41.96 54.98 -21.48
C GLU A 1152 41.03 55.30 -20.31
N LYS A 1153 39.86 55.91 -20.56
CA LYS A 1153 38.85 56.16 -19.52
C LYS A 1153 38.36 54.85 -18.92
N VAL A 1154 38.08 53.83 -19.74
CA VAL A 1154 37.71 52.48 -19.27
C VAL A 1154 38.88 51.81 -18.52
N LYS A 1155 40.13 51.98 -18.97
CA LYS A 1155 41.33 51.48 -18.27
C LYS A 1155 41.47 52.14 -16.88
N ARG A 1156 41.28 53.46 -16.78
CA ARG A 1156 41.27 54.21 -15.50
C ARG A 1156 40.11 53.80 -14.58
N GLU A 1157 38.90 53.63 -15.12
CA GLU A 1157 37.72 53.19 -14.36
C GLU A 1157 37.85 51.75 -13.86
N ARG A 1158 38.39 50.84 -14.68
CA ARG A 1158 38.74 49.46 -14.27
C ARG A 1158 39.81 49.46 -13.16
N GLN A 1159 40.82 50.33 -13.25
CA GLN A 1159 41.85 50.45 -12.23
C GLN A 1159 41.28 50.99 -10.90
N GLY A 1160 40.54 52.10 -10.94
CA GLY A 1160 39.85 52.64 -9.76
C GLY A 1160 38.73 51.73 -9.21
N ALA A 1161 38.23 50.76 -9.99
CA ALA A 1161 37.39 49.69 -9.49
C ALA A 1161 38.21 48.61 -8.76
N LYS A 1162 39.34 48.16 -9.33
CA LYS A 1162 40.27 47.23 -8.65
C LYS A 1162 40.77 47.79 -7.31
N GLU A 1163 41.12 49.08 -7.27
CA GLU A 1163 41.60 49.75 -6.07
C GLU A 1163 40.52 49.79 -4.97
N ARG A 1164 39.28 50.17 -5.31
CA ARG A 1164 38.14 50.10 -4.36
C ARG A 1164 37.82 48.67 -3.91
N VAL A 1165 37.95 47.67 -4.78
CA VAL A 1165 37.78 46.25 -4.40
C VAL A 1165 38.90 45.80 -3.45
N ALA A 1166 40.14 46.22 -3.68
CA ALA A 1166 41.27 45.93 -2.79
C ALA A 1166 41.12 46.63 -1.42
N GLU A 1167 40.66 47.88 -1.41
CA GLU A 1167 40.33 48.64 -0.20
C GLU A 1167 39.19 47.98 0.60
N LEU A 1168 38.07 47.64 -0.06
CA LEU A 1168 36.96 46.93 0.57
C LEU A 1168 37.40 45.56 1.10
N THR A 1169 38.22 44.82 0.35
CA THR A 1169 38.81 43.54 0.80
C THR A 1169 39.69 43.72 2.04
N ARG A 1170 40.43 44.83 2.12
CA ARG A 1170 41.21 45.20 3.31
C ARG A 1170 40.29 45.53 4.49
N THR A 1171 39.28 46.38 4.31
CA THR A 1171 38.34 46.70 5.40
C THR A 1171 37.55 45.48 5.88
N ILE A 1172 37.21 44.54 5.00
CA ILE A 1172 36.58 43.26 5.36
C ILE A 1172 37.54 42.42 6.23
N LYS A 1173 38.82 42.31 5.86
CA LYS A 1173 39.82 41.62 6.68
C LYS A 1173 40.03 42.30 8.03
N ASP A 1174 40.13 43.64 8.06
CA ASP A 1174 40.27 44.40 9.30
C ASP A 1174 39.06 44.19 10.22
N LEU A 1175 37.83 44.25 9.68
CA LEU A 1175 36.59 43.93 10.42
C LEU A 1175 36.55 42.47 10.89
N GLN A 1176 36.98 41.50 10.07
CA GLN A 1176 37.10 40.09 10.48
C GLN A 1176 38.06 39.92 11.67
N THR A 1177 39.22 40.61 11.67
CA THR A 1177 40.12 40.58 12.85
C THR A 1177 39.52 41.27 14.08
N GLN A 1178 38.73 42.33 13.90
CA GLN A 1178 38.01 42.98 15.01
C GLN A 1178 36.93 42.06 15.60
N VAL A 1179 36.18 41.33 14.75
CA VAL A 1179 35.20 40.33 15.18
C VAL A 1179 35.89 39.15 15.88
N ALA A 1180 37.01 38.65 15.37
CA ALA A 1180 37.80 37.61 16.04
C ALA A 1180 38.29 38.07 17.42
N ARG A 1181 38.83 39.29 17.53
CA ARG A 1181 39.23 39.92 18.81
C ARG A 1181 38.03 40.21 19.73
N ALA A 1182 36.83 40.40 19.19
CA ALA A 1182 35.60 40.52 19.99
C ALA A 1182 35.16 39.15 20.52
N GLY A 1183 35.20 38.10 19.70
CA GLY A 1183 34.92 36.72 20.09
C GLY A 1183 35.87 36.22 21.18
N GLN A 1184 37.19 36.46 21.03
CA GLN A 1184 38.18 36.16 22.08
C GLN A 1184 37.88 36.89 23.40
N ARG A 1185 37.50 38.18 23.35
CA ARG A 1185 37.09 38.92 24.56
C ARG A 1185 35.78 38.39 25.16
N ALA A 1186 34.84 37.94 24.33
CA ALA A 1186 33.61 37.30 24.80
C ALA A 1186 33.89 35.96 25.50
N GLN A 1187 34.76 35.11 24.93
CA GLN A 1187 35.20 33.85 25.54
C GLN A 1187 35.94 34.06 26.87
N LEU A 1188 36.80 35.08 26.96
CA LEU A 1188 37.46 35.45 28.22
C LEU A 1188 36.45 35.94 29.27
N LEU A 1189 35.45 36.73 28.89
CA LEU A 1189 34.36 37.15 29.77
C LEU A 1189 33.46 35.98 30.19
N GLU A 1190 33.18 35.04 29.29
CA GLU A 1190 32.42 33.83 29.59
C GLU A 1190 33.18 32.93 30.58
N GLY A 1191 34.49 32.74 30.40
CA GLY A 1191 35.35 32.05 31.36
C GLY A 1191 35.34 32.69 32.76
N VAL A 1192 35.47 34.02 32.83
CA VAL A 1192 35.36 34.77 34.10
C VAL A 1192 33.95 34.63 34.71
N LEU A 1193 32.89 34.65 33.91
CA LEU A 1193 31.53 34.43 34.41
C LEU A 1193 31.35 33.02 34.99
N ASP A 1194 31.83 31.99 34.29
CA ASP A 1194 31.79 30.59 34.74
C ASP A 1194 32.64 30.37 36.01
N GLU A 1195 33.77 31.08 36.17
CA GLU A 1195 34.53 31.13 37.43
C GLU A 1195 33.75 31.84 38.55
N THR A 1196 33.08 32.98 38.28
CA THR A 1196 32.24 33.61 39.31
C THR A 1196 31.03 32.75 39.68
N GLU A 1197 30.48 31.94 38.77
CA GLU A 1197 29.48 30.93 39.11
C GLU A 1197 30.05 29.81 39.98
N LYS A 1198 31.23 29.25 39.62
CA LYS A 1198 31.91 28.23 40.44
C LYS A 1198 32.20 28.74 41.85
N ASN A 1199 32.70 29.98 41.97
CA ASN A 1199 32.97 30.61 43.26
C ASN A 1199 31.69 30.90 44.05
N LYS A 1200 30.60 31.35 43.40
CA LYS A 1200 29.28 31.48 44.06
C LYS A 1200 28.75 30.12 44.56
N ARG A 1201 28.93 29.04 43.79
CA ARG A 1201 28.52 27.69 44.18
C ARG A 1201 29.35 27.13 45.33
N ARG A 1202 30.66 27.45 45.39
CA ARG A 1202 31.50 27.15 46.55
C ARG A 1202 31.03 27.90 47.79
N VAL A 1203 30.86 29.22 47.71
CA VAL A 1203 30.37 30.02 48.85
C VAL A 1203 28.97 29.56 49.30
N ALA A 1204 28.11 29.12 48.39
CA ALA A 1204 26.79 28.54 48.70
C ALA A 1204 26.81 27.04 49.09
N ALA A 1205 28.00 26.46 49.31
CA ALA A 1205 28.22 25.13 49.89
C ALA A 1205 29.17 25.17 51.11
N GLU A 1206 29.80 26.33 51.35
CA GLU A 1206 30.57 26.69 52.54
C GLU A 1206 29.69 27.50 53.55
N LEU A 1207 28.41 27.72 53.21
CA LEU A 1207 27.32 28.32 54.01
C LEU A 1207 26.17 27.31 54.19
#